data_AF-A0A1A9AGL9-F1
#
_entry.id   AF-A0A1A9AGL9-F1
#
_cell.length_a   1.000
_cell.length_b   1.000
_cell.length_c   1.000
_cell.angle_alpha   90.00
_cell.angle_beta   90.00
_cell.angle_gamma   90.00
#
_symmetry.space_group_name_H-M   'P 1'
#
loop_
_entity.id
_entity.type
_entity.pdbx_description
1 polymer ?
#
loop_
_entity_poly.entity_id
_entity_poly.type
_entity_poly.pdbx_seq_one_letter_code
_entity_poly.pdbx_strand_id
1 'polypeptide(L)'
;MAHVRAGKEKLLKKDPYLKLSAVYKFYNGFNEKCSNTDNFFKCNEFESSSIVGKSAKELHSKFMRNVKNLKIKDNSYFNNIDNGNDLEKRCIYLKYWLYKEILTKITEDKDIDSLLSSLSSEKIYFLSDAYSCEFYKMDKKEIREIKKIYEYFLFYNIYKKYTLEDVAKLDRVHCNYLKEVHYLYDQISKKCLESESESDYCKEFNNYIKKHVSESILSSFNAECKRYEMTTETQEKVTNSAAPDSLHNNNKYNIFDDIGIYQKKESDSLDENSVGNLNEVCQKIICTKGDCTDKAKSICESFIKLFLKLQKTDNSQSKINDIDIKYLNYWFNNKVRNDIKEADDKKLVFAYFKDIHTKNEKLVILKDKIDEIDNEVYDKMNILYALYDNYNQIETSDIKAENMGVKEKCLKFSENCLENFKKGITKYYEKEDEEFYKALNEFSALYKNVKGRSKSCRDTNLHALPEFKSYKEKNHKSVTDEMCNKITKYTPHEGVLKNFTKYKLYEKLNEQIVDKTMCTEYCNEFNSNDVQNESIKLLCTQMATNLKNLATIKDMGENYFNRCSYLTYWTYEQIVNLFKKNEKKNVEESITSMLNNVMLRVNNILPDHEKCIYYFNGNFEEWKEEKDLHDYFENYNSLNAIKFDENTKEMHCKYINYIYNLYTKHIMECCTCYSNSNFSCKEKCPKYFKCNNKYFPNNLLSRFKCIDEISIENKEKFFENISVDRIVKWITVKSYEKYKSSNKSSNIDSHDASDITYNESSHDPFYNSIIICFMFLGIFLFFFIFYKFTPLGSLFHTNKKKKEINYNPSEEGMQQFLEEDSMYDNVSSHKKRIRLNYHPE
;
A
#
# COMPACT_ATOMS: atom_id res chain seq x y z
N MET A 1 -8.57 18.45 9.20
CA MET A 1 -8.42 18.44 7.72
C MET A 1 -6.96 18.48 7.25
N ALA A 2 -5.95 18.66 8.12
CA ALA A 2 -4.53 18.55 7.73
C ALA A 2 -3.99 17.10 7.80
N HIS A 3 -4.49 16.26 8.73
CA HIS A 3 -4.32 14.79 8.73
C HIS A 3 -4.73 14.10 7.41
N VAL A 4 -5.57 14.76 6.60
CA VAL A 4 -6.19 14.23 5.37
C VAL A 4 -5.18 14.02 4.23
N ARG A 5 -4.01 14.68 4.30
CA ARG A 5 -3.12 14.83 3.14
C ARG A 5 -1.93 13.88 3.14
N ALA A 6 -1.31 13.66 4.31
CA ALA A 6 -0.12 12.83 4.43
C ALA A 6 -0.39 11.33 4.22
N GLY A 7 -1.61 10.85 4.51
CA GLY A 7 -2.05 9.48 4.21
C GLY A 7 -2.29 9.24 2.72
N LYS A 8 -2.89 10.23 2.03
CA LYS A 8 -3.21 10.20 0.59
C LYS A 8 -1.94 10.19 -0.26
N GLU A 9 -0.92 10.98 0.10
CA GLU A 9 0.38 10.99 -0.60
C GLU A 9 1.16 9.67 -0.52
N LYS A 10 1.10 9.00 0.65
CA LYS A 10 1.93 7.82 0.94
C LYS A 10 1.41 6.56 0.23
N LEU A 11 0.10 6.48 0.00
CA LEU A 11 -0.56 5.46 -0.83
C LEU A 11 -0.28 5.68 -2.32
N LEU A 12 -0.35 6.94 -2.81
CA LEU A 12 -0.14 7.28 -4.23
C LEU A 12 1.34 7.19 -4.67
N LYS A 13 2.30 7.52 -3.79
CA LYS A 13 3.75 7.42 -4.08
C LYS A 13 4.27 5.97 -4.12
N LYS A 14 3.57 5.04 -3.45
CA LYS A 14 3.97 3.63 -3.32
C LYS A 14 3.24 2.67 -4.28
N ASP A 15 2.27 3.14 -5.05
CA ASP A 15 1.51 2.31 -5.99
C ASP A 15 2.24 2.19 -7.36
N PRO A 16 2.89 1.05 -7.67
CA PRO A 16 3.49 0.83 -8.98
C PRO A 16 2.46 0.79 -10.13
N TYR A 17 1.18 0.53 -9.85
CA TYR A 17 0.12 0.53 -10.87
C TYR A 17 -0.27 1.95 -11.31
N LEU A 18 -0.18 2.94 -10.41
CA LEU A 18 -0.42 4.35 -10.74
C LEU A 18 0.62 4.88 -11.74
N LYS A 19 1.90 4.55 -11.53
CA LYS A 19 3.01 4.90 -12.44
C LYS A 19 2.88 4.27 -13.83
N LEU A 20 2.13 3.16 -13.93
CA LEU A 20 1.85 2.46 -15.18
C LEU A 20 0.56 2.97 -15.87
N SER A 21 -0.27 3.76 -15.18
CA SER A 21 -1.55 4.25 -15.71
C SER A 21 -1.34 5.22 -16.88
N ALA A 22 -2.29 5.20 -17.83
CA ALA A 22 -2.29 6.12 -18.95
C ALA A 22 -2.33 7.58 -18.47
N VAL A 23 -3.21 7.89 -17.51
CA VAL A 23 -3.36 9.24 -16.90
C VAL A 23 -2.00 9.80 -16.45
N TYR A 24 -1.21 8.99 -15.73
CA TYR A 24 0.11 9.39 -15.24
C TYR A 24 1.11 9.69 -16.36
N LYS A 25 1.15 8.83 -17.39
CA LYS A 25 2.04 9.01 -18.55
C LYS A 25 1.68 10.24 -19.38
N PHE A 26 0.38 10.46 -19.62
CA PHE A 26 -0.12 11.63 -20.34
C PHE A 26 0.20 12.92 -19.58
N TYR A 27 -0.08 12.96 -18.28
CA TYR A 27 0.17 14.15 -17.47
C TYR A 27 1.66 14.49 -17.39
N ASN A 28 2.55 13.51 -17.24
CA ASN A 28 4.00 13.76 -17.29
C ASN A 28 4.40 14.35 -18.63
N GLY A 29 3.92 13.79 -19.75
CA GLY A 29 4.17 14.35 -21.07
C GLY A 29 3.62 15.77 -21.23
N PHE A 30 2.46 16.09 -20.65
CA PHE A 30 1.92 17.45 -20.65
C PHE A 30 2.76 18.45 -19.86
N ASN A 31 3.51 17.98 -18.86
CA ASN A 31 4.35 18.82 -18.01
C ASN A 31 5.79 19.02 -18.50
N GLU A 32 6.20 18.30 -19.55
CA GLU A 32 7.52 18.46 -20.14
C GLU A 32 7.83 19.94 -20.46
N LYS A 33 9.10 20.32 -20.24
CA LYS A 33 9.54 21.71 -20.43
C LYS A 33 9.50 22.07 -21.92
N CYS A 34 9.22 23.33 -22.21
CA CYS A 34 9.32 23.84 -23.57
C CYS A 34 10.78 23.70 -24.05
N SER A 35 10.98 23.19 -25.26
CA SER A 35 12.29 22.94 -25.85
C SER A 35 12.41 23.68 -27.17
N ASN A 36 13.57 24.30 -27.40
CA ASN A 36 13.88 24.94 -28.68
C ASN A 36 14.42 23.94 -29.71
N THR A 37 14.86 22.76 -29.26
CA THR A 37 15.53 21.74 -30.09
C THR A 37 14.66 20.52 -30.37
N ASP A 38 13.74 20.17 -29.45
CA ASP A 38 12.84 19.04 -29.61
C ASP A 38 11.57 19.46 -30.34
N ASN A 39 11.34 18.90 -31.52
CA ASN A 39 10.18 19.22 -32.36
C ASN A 39 8.84 18.90 -31.69
N PHE A 40 8.78 17.93 -30.76
CA PHE A 40 7.57 17.65 -30.00
C PHE A 40 7.32 18.69 -28.91
N PHE A 41 8.37 19.25 -28.31
CA PHE A 41 8.21 20.15 -27.16
C PHE A 41 8.39 21.65 -27.44
N LYS A 42 8.35 22.06 -28.70
CA LYS A 42 8.38 23.48 -29.11
C LYS A 42 7.12 24.24 -28.70
N CYS A 43 7.32 25.35 -27.99
CA CYS A 43 6.22 26.23 -27.52
C CYS A 43 6.21 27.60 -28.21
N ASN A 44 7.34 28.06 -28.77
CA ASN A 44 7.51 29.41 -29.33
C ASN A 44 6.62 29.65 -30.56
N GLU A 45 6.08 28.59 -31.17
CA GLU A 45 5.13 28.65 -32.28
C GLU A 45 3.70 29.08 -31.83
N PHE A 46 3.44 29.18 -30.52
CA PHE A 46 2.09 29.36 -29.96
C PHE A 46 2.00 30.54 -28.99
N GLU A 47 2.79 31.60 -29.21
CA GLU A 47 2.69 32.83 -28.42
C GLU A 47 1.43 33.61 -28.81
N SER A 48 0.58 33.91 -27.83
CA SER A 48 -0.60 34.73 -28.02
C SER A 48 -0.40 36.13 -27.45
N SER A 49 -0.63 37.15 -28.30
CA SER A 49 -0.59 38.56 -27.91
C SER A 49 -1.86 38.99 -27.16
N SER A 50 -2.96 38.25 -27.27
CA SER A 50 -4.26 38.58 -26.67
C SER A 50 -4.41 38.11 -25.21
N ILE A 51 -3.52 37.24 -24.73
CA ILE A 51 -3.55 36.72 -23.36
C ILE A 51 -2.82 37.67 -22.41
N VAL A 52 -3.41 37.97 -21.26
CA VAL A 52 -2.83 38.80 -20.21
C VAL A 52 -2.20 37.92 -19.13
N GLY A 53 -1.07 38.36 -18.56
CA GLY A 53 -0.35 37.61 -17.53
C GLY A 53 0.72 36.68 -18.07
N LYS A 54 1.92 36.74 -17.49
CA LYS A 54 3.07 35.93 -17.94
C LYS A 54 2.79 34.43 -17.79
N SER A 55 2.28 34.01 -16.62
CA SER A 55 1.95 32.60 -16.34
C SER A 55 0.86 32.06 -17.27
N ALA A 56 -0.14 32.88 -17.59
CA ALA A 56 -1.22 32.49 -18.51
C ALA A 56 -0.70 32.32 -19.95
N LYS A 57 0.18 33.21 -20.43
CA LYS A 57 0.85 33.07 -21.73
C LYS A 57 1.69 31.79 -21.81
N GLU A 58 2.49 31.51 -20.78
CA GLU A 58 3.32 30.30 -20.73
C GLU A 58 2.46 29.02 -20.70
N LEU A 59 1.36 29.03 -19.95
CA LEU A 59 0.43 27.90 -19.90
C LEU A 59 -0.29 27.70 -21.24
N HIS A 60 -0.73 28.77 -21.89
CA HIS A 60 -1.33 28.73 -23.22
C HIS A 60 -0.41 28.06 -24.24
N SER A 61 0.85 28.50 -24.33
CA SER A 61 1.79 27.94 -25.30
C SER A 61 2.06 26.46 -25.04
N LYS A 62 2.12 26.02 -23.77
CA LYS A 62 2.20 24.60 -23.41
C LYS A 62 0.94 23.82 -23.77
N PHE A 63 -0.24 24.40 -23.55
CA PHE A 63 -1.52 23.80 -23.90
C PHE A 63 -1.61 23.56 -25.41
N MET A 64 -1.32 24.57 -26.23
CA MET A 64 -1.38 24.45 -27.69
C MET A 64 -0.39 23.41 -28.23
N ARG A 65 0.83 23.36 -27.67
CA ARG A 65 1.79 22.29 -27.93
C ARG A 65 1.22 20.91 -27.58
N ASN A 66 0.59 20.76 -26.41
CA ASN A 66 -0.02 19.49 -26.01
C ASN A 66 -1.12 19.06 -26.98
N VAL A 67 -2.01 19.97 -27.35
CA VAL A 67 -3.06 19.71 -28.35
C VAL A 67 -2.47 19.25 -29.68
N LYS A 68 -1.41 19.90 -30.19
CA LYS A 68 -0.72 19.50 -31.42
C LYS A 68 -0.21 18.06 -31.35
N ASN A 69 0.37 17.65 -30.23
CA ASN A 69 0.92 16.30 -30.04
C ASN A 69 -0.14 15.24 -29.71
N LEU A 70 -1.35 15.63 -29.34
CA LEU A 70 -2.46 14.72 -29.08
C LEU A 70 -3.21 14.30 -30.34
N LYS A 71 -2.99 14.98 -31.47
CA LYS A 71 -3.61 14.64 -32.75
C LYS A 71 -3.14 13.27 -33.25
N ILE A 72 -4.05 12.49 -33.83
CA ILE A 72 -3.71 11.22 -34.50
C ILE A 72 -3.01 11.53 -35.82
N LYS A 73 -1.69 11.65 -35.78
CA LYS A 73 -0.81 11.66 -36.95
C LYS A 73 0.30 10.63 -36.72
N ASP A 74 0.83 10.06 -37.79
CA ASP A 74 2.04 9.24 -37.72
C ASP A 74 3.15 10.06 -37.03
N ASN A 75 3.76 9.48 -35.99
CA ASN A 75 4.79 10.08 -35.15
C ASN A 75 4.37 11.09 -34.05
N SER A 76 3.10 11.21 -33.64
CA SER A 76 2.77 12.10 -32.50
C SER A 76 3.24 11.52 -31.15
N TYR A 77 3.81 12.35 -30.26
CA TYR A 77 4.43 11.91 -29.00
C TYR A 77 3.49 11.06 -28.14
N PHE A 78 2.22 11.49 -28.00
CA PHE A 78 1.25 10.84 -27.14
C PHE A 78 0.66 9.55 -27.72
N ASN A 79 0.79 9.31 -29.04
CA ASN A 79 0.41 8.03 -29.65
C ASN A 79 1.23 6.86 -29.11
N ASN A 80 2.46 7.09 -28.63
CA ASN A 80 3.28 6.04 -28.03
C ASN A 80 2.74 5.53 -26.68
N ILE A 81 1.78 6.24 -26.05
CA ILE A 81 1.25 5.89 -24.73
C ILE A 81 0.05 4.93 -24.83
N ASP A 82 -0.81 5.08 -25.84
CA ASP A 82 -2.07 4.34 -26.00
C ASP A 82 -2.32 3.83 -27.44
N ASN A 83 -1.34 3.99 -28.35
CA ASN A 83 -1.40 3.65 -29.78
C ASN A 83 -2.52 4.38 -30.56
N GLY A 84 -2.93 5.58 -30.14
CA GLY A 84 -4.01 6.30 -30.82
C GLY A 84 -5.42 5.89 -30.40
N ASN A 85 -5.55 5.01 -29.40
CA ASN A 85 -6.85 4.53 -28.93
C ASN A 85 -7.45 5.46 -27.87
N ASP A 86 -8.77 5.71 -27.96
CA ASP A 86 -9.57 6.45 -26.98
C ASP A 86 -9.29 7.97 -26.87
N LEU A 87 -9.67 8.69 -27.93
CA LEU A 87 -9.55 10.15 -28.04
C LEU A 87 -10.32 10.92 -26.96
N GLU A 88 -11.41 10.35 -26.46
CA GLU A 88 -12.23 10.92 -25.39
C GLU A 88 -11.45 10.96 -24.07
N LYS A 89 -10.76 9.88 -23.70
CA LYS A 89 -9.90 9.88 -22.51
C LYS A 89 -8.75 10.88 -22.61
N ARG A 90 -8.12 11.01 -23.78
CA ARG A 90 -7.07 12.02 -24.01
C ARG A 90 -7.58 13.44 -23.76
N CYS A 91 -8.80 13.71 -24.20
CA CYS A 91 -9.49 14.97 -23.98
C CYS A 91 -9.67 15.26 -22.48
N ILE A 92 -10.15 14.27 -21.75
CA ILE A 92 -10.37 14.37 -20.30
C ILE A 92 -9.05 14.57 -19.56
N TYR A 93 -7.98 13.87 -19.95
CA TYR A 93 -6.65 14.03 -19.35
C TYR A 93 -6.10 15.44 -19.54
N LEU A 94 -6.26 15.99 -20.75
CA LEU A 94 -5.84 17.34 -21.08
C LEU A 94 -6.64 18.39 -20.29
N LYS A 95 -7.95 18.22 -20.17
CA LYS A 95 -8.83 19.10 -19.37
C LYS A 95 -8.45 19.12 -17.90
N TYR A 96 -8.30 17.94 -17.29
CA TYR A 96 -7.86 17.83 -15.90
C TYR A 96 -6.49 18.48 -15.67
N TRP A 97 -5.53 18.21 -16.56
CA TRP A 97 -4.21 18.85 -16.53
C TRP A 97 -4.33 20.38 -16.61
N LEU A 98 -5.05 20.91 -17.59
CA LEU A 98 -5.22 22.35 -17.78
C LEU A 98 -5.82 23.01 -16.54
N TYR A 99 -6.91 22.47 -16.00
CA TYR A 99 -7.58 23.03 -14.82
C TYR A 99 -6.70 22.99 -13.57
N LYS A 100 -5.91 21.94 -13.41
CA LYS A 100 -4.91 21.88 -12.35
C LYS A 100 -3.85 22.96 -12.52
N GLU A 101 -3.23 23.04 -13.70
CA GLU A 101 -2.18 24.04 -13.95
C GLU A 101 -2.68 25.49 -13.84
N ILE A 102 -3.95 25.77 -14.18
CA ILE A 102 -4.59 27.06 -13.94
C ILE A 102 -4.61 27.38 -12.44
N LEU A 103 -5.09 26.45 -11.62
CA LEU A 103 -5.18 26.64 -10.16
C LEU A 103 -3.81 26.75 -9.49
N THR A 104 -2.79 26.06 -10.02
CA THR A 104 -1.44 26.07 -9.47
C THR A 104 -0.64 27.31 -9.89
N LYS A 105 -0.73 27.72 -11.17
CA LYS A 105 0.19 28.70 -11.78
C LYS A 105 -0.38 30.09 -11.99
N ILE A 106 -1.71 30.24 -11.98
CA ILE A 106 -2.37 31.51 -12.25
C ILE A 106 -3.05 32.02 -10.98
N THR A 107 -2.56 33.14 -10.47
CA THR A 107 -3.05 33.74 -9.22
C THR A 107 -4.21 34.69 -9.44
N GLU A 108 -4.17 35.50 -10.51
CA GLU A 108 -5.12 36.58 -10.79
C GLU A 108 -6.29 36.10 -11.66
N ASP A 109 -7.53 36.40 -11.26
CA ASP A 109 -8.74 35.96 -11.98
C ASP A 109 -8.84 36.51 -13.40
N LYS A 110 -8.37 37.75 -13.64
CA LYS A 110 -8.33 38.36 -14.97
C LYS A 110 -7.46 37.58 -15.97
N ASP A 111 -6.41 36.91 -15.49
CA ASP A 111 -5.49 36.14 -16.33
C ASP A 111 -6.10 34.78 -16.67
N ILE A 112 -6.88 34.19 -15.74
CA ILE A 112 -7.69 33.00 -15.97
C ILE A 112 -8.77 33.29 -17.01
N ASP A 113 -9.50 34.40 -16.84
CA ASP A 113 -10.51 34.87 -17.78
C ASP A 113 -9.94 35.08 -19.17
N SER A 114 -8.77 35.73 -19.26
CA SER A 114 -8.07 35.99 -20.52
C SER A 114 -7.65 34.69 -21.22
N LEU A 115 -7.07 33.74 -20.47
CA LEU A 115 -6.69 32.42 -20.98
C LEU A 115 -7.90 31.63 -21.49
N LEU A 116 -8.92 31.44 -20.65
CA LEU A 116 -10.09 30.62 -21.00
C LEU A 116 -10.96 31.27 -22.07
N SER A 117 -11.02 32.60 -22.14
CA SER A 117 -11.69 33.29 -23.25
C SER A 117 -10.96 33.08 -24.58
N SER A 118 -9.62 33.03 -24.56
CA SER A 118 -8.84 32.67 -25.75
C SER A 118 -9.13 31.23 -26.16
N LEU A 119 -9.09 30.29 -25.21
CA LEU A 119 -9.31 28.87 -25.50
C LEU A 119 -10.74 28.56 -25.96
N SER A 120 -11.75 29.23 -25.39
CA SER A 120 -13.15 29.04 -25.78
C SER A 120 -13.49 29.70 -27.12
N SER A 121 -12.74 30.73 -27.54
CA SER A 121 -12.96 31.42 -28.82
C SER A 121 -12.60 30.56 -30.04
N GLU A 122 -11.64 29.63 -29.91
CA GLU A 122 -11.31 28.64 -30.95
C GLU A 122 -12.38 27.54 -31.07
N LYS A 123 -13.30 27.46 -30.10
CA LYS A 123 -14.50 26.60 -29.95
C LYS A 123 -14.27 25.08 -30.02
N ILE A 124 -13.40 24.56 -30.88
CA ILE A 124 -13.27 23.13 -31.18
C ILE A 124 -11.82 22.74 -31.46
N TYR A 125 -11.20 21.99 -30.54
CA TYR A 125 -9.85 21.43 -30.71
C TYR A 125 -9.91 20.00 -31.25
N PHE A 126 -9.77 19.85 -32.56
CA PHE A 126 -9.79 18.54 -33.22
C PHE A 126 -8.57 17.69 -32.83
N LEU A 127 -8.82 16.54 -32.21
CA LEU A 127 -7.83 15.49 -31.97
C LEU A 127 -7.79 14.47 -33.12
N SER A 128 -8.88 14.38 -33.89
CA SER A 128 -8.97 13.71 -35.19
C SER A 128 -10.10 14.34 -36.02
N ASP A 129 -10.27 13.88 -37.27
CA ASP A 129 -11.40 14.28 -38.12
C ASP A 129 -12.77 13.88 -37.53
N ALA A 130 -12.80 12.93 -36.60
CA ALA A 130 -14.02 12.38 -36.00
C ALA A 130 -14.22 12.78 -34.52
N TYR A 131 -13.28 13.49 -33.88
CA TYR A 131 -13.39 13.84 -32.46
C TYR A 131 -12.69 15.15 -32.11
N SER A 132 -13.38 15.97 -31.32
CA SER A 132 -12.90 17.27 -30.85
C SER A 132 -13.10 17.47 -29.35
N CYS A 133 -12.24 18.32 -28.78
CA CYS A 133 -12.32 18.81 -27.42
C CYS A 133 -12.80 20.25 -27.42
N GLU A 134 -13.85 20.53 -26.67
CA GLU A 134 -14.34 21.88 -26.43
C GLU A 134 -13.88 22.35 -25.05
N PHE A 135 -13.52 23.63 -24.92
CA PHE A 135 -13.13 24.23 -23.64
C PHE A 135 -14.03 25.43 -23.39
N TYR A 136 -14.63 25.47 -22.19
CA TYR A 136 -15.59 26.50 -21.84
C TYR A 136 -15.01 27.49 -20.84
N LYS A 137 -15.58 28.69 -20.82
CA LYS A 137 -15.18 29.73 -19.87
C LYS A 137 -15.77 29.42 -18.49
N MET A 138 -14.91 29.33 -17.49
CA MET A 138 -15.31 29.10 -16.10
C MET A 138 -14.50 30.00 -15.18
N ASP A 139 -15.12 30.44 -14.10
CA ASP A 139 -14.40 31.17 -13.06
C ASP A 139 -13.52 30.22 -12.21
N LYS A 140 -12.65 30.79 -11.37
CA LYS A 140 -11.73 30.01 -10.54
C LYS A 140 -12.43 29.05 -9.56
N LYS A 141 -13.63 29.40 -9.08
CA LYS A 141 -14.42 28.57 -8.19
C LYS A 141 -15.00 27.39 -8.96
N GLU A 142 -15.59 27.66 -10.11
CA GLU A 142 -16.13 26.66 -11.03
C GLU A 142 -15.07 25.65 -11.49
N ILE A 143 -13.86 26.12 -11.86
CA ILE A 143 -12.72 25.27 -12.22
C ILE A 143 -12.35 24.34 -11.06
N ARG A 144 -12.36 24.84 -9.82
CA ARG A 144 -12.01 24.04 -8.64
C ARG A 144 -13.04 22.95 -8.37
N GLU A 145 -14.33 23.26 -8.53
CA GLU A 145 -15.42 22.28 -8.38
C GLU A 145 -15.33 21.18 -9.46
N ILE A 146 -15.16 21.57 -10.72
CA ILE A 146 -15.03 20.64 -11.85
C ILE A 146 -13.77 19.78 -11.76
N LYS A 147 -12.63 20.37 -11.38
CA LYS A 147 -11.37 19.63 -11.17
C LYS A 147 -11.54 18.52 -10.11
N LYS A 148 -12.25 18.78 -9.01
CA LYS A 148 -12.51 17.76 -7.97
C LYS A 148 -13.26 16.54 -8.54
N ILE A 149 -14.22 16.76 -9.43
CA ILE A 149 -14.98 15.67 -10.07
C ILE A 149 -14.13 14.94 -11.12
N TYR A 150 -13.33 15.65 -11.91
CA TYR A 150 -12.37 15.03 -12.82
C TYR A 150 -11.33 14.18 -12.08
N GLU A 151 -10.82 14.65 -10.95
CA GLU A 151 -9.91 13.89 -10.08
C GLU A 151 -10.57 12.57 -9.67
N TYR A 152 -11.79 12.64 -9.13
CA TYR A 152 -12.54 11.45 -8.78
C TYR A 152 -12.71 10.51 -9.99
N PHE A 153 -13.17 10.99 -11.14
CA PHE A 153 -13.38 10.19 -12.34
C PHE A 153 -12.10 9.48 -12.83
N LEU A 154 -10.99 10.21 -12.88
CA LEU A 154 -9.71 9.72 -13.41
C LEU A 154 -9.08 8.66 -12.53
N PHE A 155 -9.21 8.82 -11.21
CA PHE A 155 -8.64 7.88 -10.27
C PHE A 155 -9.64 6.75 -9.92
N TYR A 156 -10.95 6.96 -10.00
CA TYR A 156 -11.99 5.92 -9.80
C TYR A 156 -11.82 4.70 -10.73
N ASN A 157 -11.55 4.94 -12.02
CA ASN A 157 -11.29 3.85 -12.97
C ASN A 157 -10.00 3.07 -12.66
N ILE A 158 -9.04 3.72 -12.01
CA ILE A 158 -7.82 3.07 -11.48
C ILE A 158 -8.17 2.25 -10.23
N TYR A 159 -9.11 2.75 -9.41
CA TYR A 159 -9.53 2.10 -8.16
C TYR A 159 -10.53 0.95 -8.32
N LYS A 160 -11.24 0.83 -9.45
CA LYS A 160 -12.10 -0.33 -9.79
C LYS A 160 -11.36 -1.67 -9.79
N LYS A 161 -10.02 -1.64 -9.73
CA LYS A 161 -9.12 -2.80 -9.66
C LYS A 161 -8.87 -3.30 -8.22
N TYR A 162 -9.28 -2.54 -7.19
CA TYR A 162 -9.30 -2.94 -5.79
C TYR A 162 -10.69 -3.49 -5.43
N THR A 163 -10.77 -4.48 -4.54
CA THR A 163 -12.04 -5.07 -4.11
C THR A 163 -12.73 -4.22 -3.02
N LEU A 164 -14.02 -4.49 -2.79
CA LEU A 164 -14.87 -3.85 -1.78
C LEU A 164 -14.30 -3.91 -0.34
N GLU A 165 -13.32 -4.76 -0.06
CA GLU A 165 -12.63 -4.85 1.25
C GLU A 165 -11.53 -3.81 1.43
N ASP A 166 -10.88 -3.36 0.35
CA ASP A 166 -10.00 -2.18 0.42
C ASP A 166 -10.82 -0.89 0.63
N VAL A 167 -12.11 -0.92 0.25
CA VAL A 167 -13.06 0.16 0.55
C VAL A 167 -13.47 0.16 2.02
N ALA A 168 -13.53 -1.00 2.68
CA ALA A 168 -13.75 -1.08 4.12
C ALA A 168 -12.57 -0.54 4.97
N LYS A 169 -11.38 -0.39 4.38
CA LYS A 169 -10.22 0.31 4.95
C LYS A 169 -10.19 1.81 4.66
N LEU A 170 -11.20 2.36 3.97
CA LEU A 170 -11.35 3.81 3.84
C LEU A 170 -11.61 4.40 5.24
N ASP A 171 -10.59 5.05 5.80
CA ASP A 171 -10.72 5.95 6.94
C ASP A 171 -11.91 6.92 6.72
N ARG A 172 -12.54 7.41 7.80
CA ARG A 172 -13.64 8.40 7.83
C ARG A 172 -13.36 9.57 6.88
N VAL A 173 -12.09 9.90 6.68
CA VAL A 173 -11.55 10.88 5.74
C VAL A 173 -11.92 10.60 4.27
N HIS A 174 -11.79 9.37 3.80
CA HIS A 174 -12.09 9.04 2.41
C HIS A 174 -13.60 8.97 2.19
N CYS A 175 -14.37 8.45 3.14
CA CYS A 175 -15.84 8.54 3.09
C CYS A 175 -16.30 10.00 3.07
N ASN A 176 -15.66 10.90 3.83
CA ASN A 176 -15.95 12.34 3.78
C ASN A 176 -15.62 12.96 2.42
N TYR A 177 -14.48 12.60 1.81
CA TYR A 177 -14.12 13.06 0.46
C TYR A 177 -15.12 12.56 -0.58
N LEU A 178 -15.52 11.28 -0.53
CA LEU A 178 -16.52 10.71 -1.43
C LEU A 178 -17.90 11.36 -1.27
N LYS A 179 -18.32 11.62 -0.03
CA LYS A 179 -19.55 12.36 0.27
C LYS A 179 -19.49 13.79 -0.24
N GLU A 180 -18.35 14.46 -0.09
CA GLU A 180 -18.15 15.81 -0.61
C GLU A 180 -18.25 15.83 -2.13
N VAL A 181 -17.61 14.88 -2.82
CA VAL A 181 -17.69 14.76 -4.29
C VAL A 181 -19.11 14.38 -4.75
N HIS A 182 -19.80 13.48 -4.05
CA HIS A 182 -21.18 13.12 -4.34
C HIS A 182 -22.13 14.30 -4.15
N TYR A 183 -22.02 14.99 -3.02
CA TYR A 183 -22.81 16.19 -2.75
C TYR A 183 -22.54 17.26 -3.81
N LEU A 184 -21.27 17.49 -4.15
CA LEU A 184 -20.91 18.43 -5.19
C LEU A 184 -21.50 18.03 -6.56
N TYR A 185 -21.39 16.76 -6.94
CA TYR A 185 -21.99 16.24 -8.18
C TYR A 185 -23.51 16.45 -8.21
N ASP A 186 -24.22 16.16 -7.11
CA ASP A 186 -25.66 16.39 -7.00
C ASP A 186 -26.04 17.86 -7.10
N GLN A 187 -25.26 18.74 -6.44
CA GLN A 187 -25.48 20.19 -6.50
C GLN A 187 -25.32 20.71 -7.93
N ILE A 188 -24.27 20.28 -8.63
CA ILE A 188 -24.02 20.66 -10.02
C ILE A 188 -25.09 20.07 -10.93
N SER A 189 -25.43 18.80 -10.75
CA SER A 189 -26.49 18.12 -11.51
C SER A 189 -27.81 18.87 -11.39
N LYS A 190 -28.22 19.25 -10.18
CA LYS A 190 -29.44 20.05 -9.93
C LYS A 190 -29.35 21.45 -10.51
N LYS A 191 -28.24 22.17 -10.27
CA LYS A 191 -28.00 23.51 -10.83
C LYS A 191 -28.13 23.50 -12.36
N CYS A 192 -27.53 22.50 -13.00
CA CYS A 192 -27.54 22.33 -14.45
C CYS A 192 -28.81 21.65 -15.01
N LEU A 193 -29.74 21.23 -14.14
CA LEU A 193 -31.10 20.79 -14.47
C LEU A 193 -32.11 21.95 -14.35
N GLU A 194 -31.96 22.81 -13.33
CA GLU A 194 -32.94 23.84 -12.95
C GLU A 194 -32.64 25.24 -13.55
N SER A 195 -31.41 25.52 -13.94
CA SER A 195 -31.00 26.83 -14.48
C SER A 195 -30.02 26.68 -15.65
N GLU A 196 -30.41 27.19 -16.81
CA GLU A 196 -29.56 27.39 -18.00
C GLU A 196 -28.59 26.24 -18.32
N SER A 197 -29.12 25.19 -18.97
CA SER A 197 -28.33 24.12 -19.59
C SER A 197 -27.26 24.60 -20.58
N GLU A 198 -27.27 25.89 -20.93
CA GLU A 198 -26.34 26.53 -21.86
C GLU A 198 -25.16 27.26 -21.21
N SER A 199 -25.11 27.40 -19.87
CA SER A 199 -23.93 28.00 -19.24
C SER A 199 -22.68 27.16 -19.53
N ASP A 200 -21.54 27.82 -19.72
CA ASP A 200 -20.26 27.19 -20.05
C ASP A 200 -19.83 26.15 -19.00
N TYR A 201 -20.10 26.44 -17.72
CA TYR A 201 -19.95 25.51 -16.60
C TYR A 201 -20.82 24.25 -16.74
N CYS A 202 -22.11 24.41 -17.09
CA CYS A 202 -23.01 23.27 -17.26
C CYS A 202 -22.75 22.48 -18.55
N LYS A 203 -22.24 23.13 -19.60
CA LYS A 203 -21.76 22.46 -20.81
C LYS A 203 -20.57 21.56 -20.51
N GLU A 204 -19.60 22.04 -19.74
CA GLU A 204 -18.47 21.22 -19.29
C GLU A 204 -18.95 19.96 -18.56
N PHE A 205 -19.83 20.16 -17.56
CA PHE A 205 -20.37 19.06 -16.76
C PHE A 205 -21.19 18.06 -17.59
N ASN A 206 -22.16 18.53 -18.39
CA ASN A 206 -23.06 17.65 -19.13
C ASN A 206 -22.35 16.91 -20.26
N ASN A 207 -21.39 17.54 -20.94
CA ASN A 207 -20.73 16.94 -22.09
C ASN A 207 -19.63 15.95 -21.72
N TYR A 208 -18.89 16.20 -20.63
CA TYR A 208 -17.67 15.46 -20.30
C TYR A 208 -17.68 14.76 -18.93
N ILE A 209 -18.62 15.09 -18.04
CA ILE A 209 -18.66 14.48 -16.69
C ILE A 209 -19.88 13.58 -16.54
N LYS A 210 -21.08 14.12 -16.77
CA LYS A 210 -22.36 13.42 -16.56
C LYS A 210 -22.48 12.11 -17.35
N LYS A 211 -21.93 12.06 -18.57
CA LYS A 211 -21.96 10.86 -19.44
C LYS A 211 -21.14 9.68 -18.90
N HIS A 212 -20.18 9.94 -18.01
CA HIS A 212 -19.24 8.93 -17.53
C HIS A 212 -19.43 8.56 -16.05
N VAL A 213 -20.33 9.23 -15.34
CA VAL A 213 -20.62 9.00 -13.93
C VAL A 213 -22.04 8.45 -13.80
N SER A 214 -22.19 7.17 -13.46
CA SER A 214 -23.52 6.58 -13.22
C SER A 214 -23.99 6.87 -11.79
N GLU A 215 -25.26 7.24 -11.66
CA GLU A 215 -25.93 7.50 -10.37
C GLU A 215 -25.96 6.24 -9.49
N SER A 216 -25.93 5.05 -10.11
CA SER A 216 -25.79 3.75 -9.44
C SER A 216 -24.44 3.53 -8.75
N ILE A 217 -23.35 4.09 -9.30
CA ILE A 217 -22.01 4.00 -8.70
C ILE A 217 -21.95 4.90 -7.47
N LEU A 218 -22.41 6.13 -7.60
CA LEU A 218 -22.45 7.14 -6.52
C LEU A 218 -23.33 6.70 -5.33
N SER A 219 -24.48 6.08 -5.61
CA SER A 219 -25.41 5.60 -4.59
C SER A 219 -24.91 4.37 -3.82
N SER A 220 -24.19 3.45 -4.47
CA SER A 220 -23.54 2.29 -3.80
C SER A 220 -22.58 2.74 -2.70
N PHE A 221 -21.78 3.78 -2.94
CA PHE A 221 -20.82 4.30 -1.97
C PHE A 221 -21.47 5.01 -0.78
N ASN A 222 -22.55 5.76 -1.01
CA ASN A 222 -23.29 6.39 0.07
C ASN A 222 -23.95 5.36 1.00
N ALA A 223 -24.37 4.20 0.47
CA ALA A 223 -24.88 3.09 1.27
C ALA A 223 -23.76 2.43 2.11
N GLU A 224 -22.56 2.29 1.55
CA GLU A 224 -21.39 1.74 2.26
C GLU A 224 -20.86 2.68 3.36
N CYS A 225 -20.72 3.98 3.08
CA CYS A 225 -20.30 4.96 4.09
C CYS A 225 -21.37 5.17 5.18
N LYS A 226 -22.67 5.02 4.90
CA LYS A 226 -23.73 5.01 5.92
C LYS A 226 -23.67 3.79 6.84
N ARG A 227 -23.30 2.62 6.29
CA ARG A 227 -23.12 1.39 7.07
C ARG A 227 -22.02 1.54 8.12
N TYR A 228 -20.95 2.26 7.77
CA TYR A 228 -19.83 2.59 8.67
C TYR A 228 -20.21 3.61 9.76
N GLU A 229 -20.93 4.69 9.42
CA GLU A 229 -21.34 5.70 10.42
C GLU A 229 -22.32 5.16 11.46
N MET A 230 -23.25 4.29 11.05
CA MET A 230 -24.15 3.60 11.97
C MET A 230 -23.42 2.70 12.96
N THR A 231 -22.26 2.14 12.58
CA THR A 231 -21.41 1.34 13.49
C THR A 231 -20.56 2.17 14.45
N THR A 232 -20.25 3.44 14.13
CA THR A 232 -19.50 4.35 15.01
C THR A 232 -20.39 5.12 15.99
N GLU A 233 -21.63 5.50 15.60
CA GLU A 233 -22.57 6.18 16.51
C GLU A 233 -23.08 5.26 17.63
N THR A 234 -23.07 3.95 17.43
CA THR A 234 -23.34 2.97 18.50
C THR A 234 -22.18 2.84 19.48
N GLN A 235 -20.95 3.14 19.06
CA GLN A 235 -19.74 3.11 19.92
C GLN A 235 -19.56 4.41 20.71
N GLU A 236 -19.90 5.58 20.16
CA GLU A 236 -19.77 6.87 20.85
C GLU A 236 -20.78 7.08 21.99
N LYS A 237 -21.90 6.34 22.03
CA LYS A 237 -22.86 6.40 23.15
C LYS A 237 -22.45 5.59 24.39
N VAL A 238 -21.41 4.75 24.31
CA VAL A 238 -20.96 3.90 25.43
C VAL A 238 -19.71 4.46 26.14
N THR A 239 -18.93 5.32 25.48
CA THR A 239 -17.70 5.91 26.06
C THR A 239 -17.93 7.30 26.65
N ASN A 240 -18.80 7.38 27.67
CA ASN A 240 -18.75 8.43 28.69
C ASN A 240 -18.72 7.77 30.07
N SER A 241 -17.68 6.98 30.32
CA SER A 241 -17.17 6.75 31.66
C SER A 241 -15.68 6.46 31.57
N ALA A 242 -14.92 7.14 32.40
CA ALA A 242 -13.47 7.07 32.45
C ALA A 242 -13.00 5.63 32.74
N ALA A 243 -12.12 5.09 31.90
CA ALA A 243 -11.32 3.92 32.20
C ALA A 243 -9.96 4.01 31.46
N PRO A 244 -8.89 3.44 32.05
CA PRO A 244 -7.55 4.01 31.99
C PRO A 244 -6.70 3.50 30.82
N ASP A 245 -5.92 4.43 30.25
CA ASP A 245 -4.72 4.15 29.47
C ASP A 245 -3.75 3.26 30.28
N SER A 246 -3.64 1.99 29.95
CA SER A 246 -2.38 1.23 30.04
C SER A 246 -2.58 -0.23 29.62
N LEU A 247 -2.06 -0.62 28.44
CA LEU A 247 -1.37 -1.90 28.29
C LEU A 247 -0.57 -2.07 26.98
N HIS A 248 0.00 -1.00 26.40
CA HIS A 248 0.88 -1.13 25.22
C HIS A 248 2.30 -0.52 25.38
N ASN A 249 2.73 -0.14 26.60
CA ASN A 249 3.87 0.80 26.72
C ASN A 249 5.14 0.32 27.47
N ASN A 250 5.36 -0.98 27.70
CA ASN A 250 6.42 -1.39 28.66
C ASN A 250 7.75 -1.95 28.11
N ASN A 251 7.98 -2.15 26.80
CA ASN A 251 9.33 -2.50 26.33
C ASN A 251 10.08 -1.25 25.87
N LYS A 252 11.11 -0.81 26.61
CA LYS A 252 11.94 0.36 26.28
C LYS A 252 12.80 0.19 25.01
N TYR A 253 12.90 -1.03 24.48
CA TYR A 253 13.77 -1.38 23.35
C TYR A 253 13.09 -1.37 21.97
N ASN A 254 11.77 -1.24 21.89
CA ASN A 254 10.99 -1.23 20.64
C ASN A 254 11.17 0.04 19.78
N ILE A 255 12.05 0.96 20.18
CA ILE A 255 12.31 2.22 19.48
C ILE A 255 13.10 2.06 18.17
N PHE A 256 13.64 0.87 17.89
CA PHE A 256 14.49 0.61 16.72
C PHE A 256 13.79 -0.11 15.57
N ASP A 257 12.53 -0.53 15.76
CA ASP A 257 11.77 -1.21 14.70
C ASP A 257 11.65 -0.36 13.43
N ASP A 258 11.52 0.96 13.60
CA ASP A 258 11.41 1.96 12.53
C ASP A 258 12.73 2.73 12.28
N ILE A 259 13.90 2.21 12.68
CA ILE A 259 15.19 2.93 12.58
C ILE A 259 15.49 3.44 11.16
N GLY A 260 15.10 2.72 10.11
CA GLY A 260 15.27 3.16 8.73
C GLY A 260 14.45 4.42 8.38
N ILE A 261 13.30 4.61 9.01
CA ILE A 261 12.49 5.84 8.89
C ILE A 261 13.23 7.01 9.56
N TYR A 262 13.78 6.79 10.74
CA TYR A 262 14.51 7.80 11.48
C TYR A 262 15.78 8.25 10.74
N GLN A 263 16.59 7.30 10.28
CA GLN A 263 17.79 7.58 9.50
C GLN A 263 17.49 8.38 8.22
N LYS A 264 16.40 8.04 7.51
CA LYS A 264 15.96 8.81 6.35
C LYS A 264 15.62 10.26 6.75
N LYS A 265 14.81 10.42 7.80
CA LYS A 265 14.47 11.76 8.32
C LYS A 265 15.69 12.55 8.75
N GLU A 266 16.71 11.93 9.32
CA GLU A 266 17.97 12.61 9.64
C GLU A 266 18.65 13.18 8.38
N SER A 267 18.60 12.46 7.26
CA SER A 267 19.20 12.87 5.98
C SER A 267 18.40 13.89 5.16
N ASP A 268 17.09 14.04 5.40
CA ASP A 268 16.22 14.93 4.62
C ASP A 268 16.59 16.43 4.81
N SER A 269 16.49 17.27 3.78
CA SER A 269 16.67 18.73 3.90
C SER A 269 15.42 19.40 4.49
N LEU A 270 15.58 20.41 5.35
CA LEU A 270 14.49 21.28 5.83
C LEU A 270 14.60 22.68 5.21
N ASP A 271 13.45 23.30 4.95
CA ASP A 271 13.37 24.70 4.51
C ASP A 271 13.76 25.65 5.67
N GLU A 272 14.76 26.50 5.43
CA GLU A 272 15.40 27.37 6.44
C GLU A 272 14.40 28.30 7.13
N ASN A 273 13.32 28.67 6.44
CA ASN A 273 12.28 29.58 6.95
C ASN A 273 11.46 28.99 8.13
N SER A 274 11.43 27.66 8.30
CA SER A 274 10.64 26.99 9.34
C SER A 274 11.39 26.79 10.67
N VAL A 275 12.73 26.97 10.65
CA VAL A 275 13.64 26.57 11.73
C VAL A 275 14.10 27.78 12.58
N GLY A 276 14.06 29.00 12.01
CA GLY A 276 14.70 30.20 12.56
C GLY A 276 14.53 30.43 14.07
N ASN A 277 13.30 30.66 14.54
CA ASN A 277 13.05 31.00 15.96
C ASN A 277 13.38 29.87 16.95
N LEU A 278 13.48 28.61 16.51
CA LEU A 278 13.84 27.49 17.37
C LEU A 278 15.35 27.31 17.48
N ASN A 279 16.11 27.60 16.42
CA ASN A 279 17.57 27.55 16.46
C ASN A 279 18.19 28.65 17.33
N GLU A 280 17.51 29.78 17.53
CA GLU A 280 17.94 30.79 18.50
C GLU A 280 18.05 30.21 19.93
N VAL A 281 17.24 29.19 20.25
CA VAL A 281 17.36 28.47 21.52
C VAL A 281 18.72 27.78 21.60
N CYS A 282 19.22 27.18 20.52
CA CYS A 282 20.52 26.49 20.54
C CYS A 282 21.69 27.45 20.79
N GLN A 283 21.58 28.71 20.37
CA GLN A 283 22.67 29.69 20.53
C GLN A 283 22.99 30.04 21.99
N LYS A 284 22.07 29.76 22.92
CA LYS A 284 22.23 30.01 24.37
C LYS A 284 22.98 28.90 25.11
N ILE A 285 23.36 27.82 24.42
CA ILE A 285 24.17 26.74 25.01
C ILE A 285 25.59 27.26 25.23
N ILE A 286 26.13 27.06 26.44
CA ILE A 286 27.50 27.44 26.82
C ILE A 286 28.14 26.23 27.52
N CYS A 287 29.32 25.82 27.04
CA CYS A 287 30.19 24.86 27.71
C CYS A 287 31.40 25.55 28.37
N THR A 288 32.24 24.78 29.06
CA THR A 288 33.49 25.31 29.65
C THR A 288 34.54 25.70 28.60
N LYS A 289 34.54 25.04 27.44
CA LYS A 289 35.47 25.28 26.30
C LYS A 289 34.72 25.74 25.04
N GLY A 290 35.38 26.55 24.20
CA GLY A 290 34.83 27.03 22.92
C GLY A 290 34.42 25.90 21.97
N ASP A 291 35.29 24.91 21.75
CA ASP A 291 35.02 23.77 20.86
C ASP A 291 33.81 22.91 21.30
N CYS A 292 33.58 22.74 22.61
CA CYS A 292 32.36 22.07 23.09
C CYS A 292 31.12 22.89 22.75
N THR A 293 31.19 24.20 22.92
CA THR A 293 30.05 25.09 22.70
C THR A 293 29.55 24.99 21.26
N ASP A 294 30.46 24.99 20.29
CA ASP A 294 30.10 24.88 18.87
C ASP A 294 29.50 23.50 18.52
N LYS A 295 30.07 22.43 19.08
CA LYS A 295 29.52 21.07 18.91
C LYS A 295 28.15 20.92 19.54
N ALA A 296 27.95 21.42 20.76
CA ALA A 296 26.68 21.35 21.46
C ALA A 296 25.58 22.14 20.74
N LYS A 297 25.93 23.30 20.16
CA LYS A 297 25.05 24.06 19.27
C LYS A 297 24.64 23.25 18.04
N SER A 298 25.61 22.63 17.36
CA SER A 298 25.35 21.81 16.17
C SER A 298 24.46 20.59 16.48
N ILE A 299 24.70 19.91 17.60
CA ILE A 299 23.85 18.81 18.09
C ILE A 299 22.44 19.34 18.34
N CYS A 300 22.30 20.50 18.96
CA CYS A 300 21.00 21.08 19.26
C CYS A 300 20.20 21.43 18.02
N GLU A 301 20.83 22.08 17.03
CA GLU A 301 20.17 22.42 15.78
C GLU A 301 19.73 21.15 15.04
N SER A 302 20.57 20.11 15.05
CA SER A 302 20.25 18.82 14.44
C SER A 302 19.12 18.10 15.18
N PHE A 303 19.10 18.17 16.51
CA PHE A 303 18.01 17.65 17.34
C PHE A 303 16.68 18.34 17.02
N ILE A 304 16.66 19.68 16.97
CA ILE A 304 15.46 20.46 16.66
C ILE A 304 14.97 20.14 15.26
N LYS A 305 15.87 20.04 14.27
CA LYS A 305 15.52 19.62 12.91
C LYS A 305 14.86 18.24 12.89
N LEU A 306 15.45 17.26 13.57
CA LEU A 306 14.88 15.92 13.65
C LEU A 306 13.53 15.91 14.37
N PHE A 307 13.42 16.61 15.49
CA PHE A 307 12.18 16.79 16.24
C PHE A 307 11.06 17.38 15.38
N LEU A 308 11.33 18.44 14.61
CA LEU A 308 10.35 19.05 13.72
C LEU A 308 9.90 18.10 12.60
N LYS A 309 10.78 17.24 12.09
CA LYS A 309 10.43 16.20 11.09
C LYS A 309 9.61 15.05 11.70
N LEU A 310 9.74 14.83 13.00
CA LEU A 310 8.99 13.81 13.74
C LEU A 310 7.65 14.32 14.26
N GLN A 311 7.56 15.63 14.56
CA GLN A 311 6.29 16.26 14.91
C GLN A 311 5.28 16.16 13.78
N LYS A 312 4.05 15.77 14.13
CA LYS A 312 2.88 15.88 13.25
C LYS A 312 2.18 17.19 13.57
N THR A 313 2.02 18.06 12.58
CA THR A 313 1.27 19.32 12.71
C THR A 313 -0.19 19.09 12.33
N ASP A 314 -1.05 18.97 13.34
CA ASP A 314 -2.50 19.07 13.17
C ASP A 314 -3.07 20.20 14.01
N ASN A 315 -3.97 20.98 13.37
CA ASN A 315 -4.73 22.12 13.89
C ASN A 315 -4.50 22.44 15.39
N SER A 316 -3.60 23.40 15.65
CA SER A 316 -3.35 24.09 16.93
C SER A 316 -2.66 23.35 18.08
N GLN A 317 -2.32 22.06 17.98
CA GLN A 317 -1.45 21.38 18.96
C GLN A 317 -0.45 20.43 18.27
N SER A 318 0.84 20.68 18.46
CA SER A 318 1.91 19.77 18.02
C SER A 318 1.80 18.43 18.75
N LYS A 319 1.54 17.33 18.04
CA LYS A 319 1.53 15.97 18.60
C LYS A 319 2.71 15.18 18.02
N ILE A 320 3.55 14.65 18.90
CA ILE A 320 4.61 13.70 18.58
C ILE A 320 4.32 12.40 19.33
N ASN A 321 4.56 11.25 18.70
CA ASN A 321 4.34 9.95 19.34
C ASN A 321 5.39 9.72 20.44
N ASP A 322 5.03 9.02 21.52
CA ASP A 322 5.95 8.71 22.61
C ASP A 322 7.15 7.86 22.15
N ILE A 323 6.95 6.97 21.17
CA ILE A 323 8.06 6.20 20.56
C ILE A 323 9.07 7.12 19.88
N ASP A 324 8.60 8.12 19.13
CA ASP A 324 9.46 9.11 18.47
C ASP A 324 10.24 9.95 19.49
N ILE A 325 9.62 10.27 20.64
CA ILE A 325 10.29 10.99 21.72
C ILE A 325 11.36 10.10 22.40
N LYS A 326 11.05 8.82 22.64
CA LYS A 326 12.03 7.86 23.18
C LYS A 326 13.23 7.71 22.23
N TYR A 327 12.98 7.65 20.91
CA TYR A 327 14.05 7.66 19.90
C TYR A 327 14.86 8.96 19.93
N LEU A 328 14.21 10.13 19.99
CA LEU A 328 14.89 11.42 20.12
C LEU A 328 15.80 11.48 21.35
N ASN A 329 15.34 10.94 22.49
CA ASN A 329 16.15 10.86 23.70
C ASN A 329 17.39 9.98 23.50
N TYR A 330 17.23 8.80 22.90
CA TYR A 330 18.34 7.92 22.54
C TYR A 330 19.31 8.60 21.56
N TRP A 331 18.79 9.21 20.50
CA TRP A 331 19.58 9.89 19.48
C TRP A 331 20.42 11.02 20.09
N PHE A 332 19.81 11.83 20.96
CA PHE A 332 20.50 12.92 21.66
C PHE A 332 21.61 12.40 22.57
N ASN A 333 21.31 11.38 23.37
CA ASN A 333 22.32 10.71 24.21
C ASN A 333 23.48 10.18 23.38
N ASN A 334 23.19 9.53 22.25
CA ASN A 334 24.20 8.99 21.36
C ASN A 334 25.12 10.09 20.78
N LYS A 335 24.55 11.22 20.34
CA LYS A 335 25.36 12.36 19.83
C LYS A 335 26.21 13.00 20.92
N VAL A 336 25.63 13.33 22.09
CA VAL A 336 26.36 13.95 23.19
C VAL A 336 27.49 13.06 23.69
N ARG A 337 27.25 11.76 23.85
CA ARG A 337 28.26 10.82 24.37
C ARG A 337 29.46 10.65 23.43
N ASN A 338 29.24 10.72 22.12
CA ASN A 338 30.25 10.54 21.08
C ASN A 338 30.99 11.83 20.71
N ASP A 339 30.29 12.96 20.62
CA ASP A 339 30.85 14.20 20.06
C ASP A 339 31.43 15.13 21.15
N ILE A 340 30.92 15.06 22.39
CA ILE A 340 31.43 15.80 23.54
C ILE A 340 32.28 14.85 24.39
N LYS A 341 33.52 15.22 24.72
CA LYS A 341 34.47 14.32 25.40
C LYS A 341 34.46 14.46 26.92
N GLU A 342 34.49 15.69 27.42
CA GLU A 342 34.63 15.98 28.85
C GLU A 342 33.34 15.68 29.62
N ALA A 343 33.46 15.05 30.78
CA ALA A 343 32.30 14.64 31.58
C ALA A 343 31.49 15.84 32.11
N ASP A 344 32.17 16.91 32.52
CA ASP A 344 31.49 18.11 33.03
C ASP A 344 30.76 18.87 31.92
N ASP A 345 31.32 18.91 30.70
CA ASP A 345 30.65 19.49 29.54
C ASP A 345 29.40 18.68 29.14
N LYS A 346 29.45 17.33 29.20
CA LYS A 346 28.26 16.49 28.97
C LYS A 346 27.14 16.84 29.94
N LYS A 347 27.45 16.96 31.23
CA LYS A 347 26.48 17.33 32.27
C LYS A 347 25.84 18.69 31.99
N LEU A 348 26.64 19.67 31.55
CA LEU A 348 26.13 21.00 31.17
C LEU A 348 25.14 20.91 29.98
N VAL A 349 25.47 20.11 28.97
CA VAL A 349 24.62 19.95 27.78
C VAL A 349 23.32 19.20 28.10
N PHE A 350 23.37 18.13 28.92
CA PHE A 350 22.17 17.44 29.39
C PHE A 350 21.28 18.35 30.25
N ALA A 351 21.87 19.10 31.19
CA ALA A 351 21.13 20.07 32.01
C ALA A 351 20.45 21.13 31.13
N TYR A 352 21.16 21.64 30.11
CA TYR A 352 20.59 22.58 29.17
C TYR A 352 19.35 22.02 28.45
N PHE A 353 19.43 20.77 28.00
CA PHE A 353 18.38 20.09 27.25
C PHE A 353 17.17 19.74 28.10
N LYS A 354 17.38 19.37 29.36
CA LYS A 354 16.30 19.18 30.33
C LYS A 354 15.42 20.43 30.45
N ASP A 355 16.05 21.60 30.45
CA ASP A 355 15.36 22.89 30.57
C ASP A 355 15.01 23.52 29.22
N ILE A 356 15.25 22.86 28.08
CA ILE A 356 15.08 23.48 26.75
C ILE A 356 13.64 23.93 26.49
N HIS A 357 12.69 23.21 27.08
CA HIS A 357 11.26 23.50 27.01
C HIS A 357 10.88 24.84 27.64
N THR A 358 11.62 25.30 28.65
CA THR A 358 11.39 26.61 29.29
C THR A 358 11.77 27.79 28.39
N LYS A 359 12.56 27.52 27.34
CA LYS A 359 13.13 28.53 26.45
C LYS A 359 12.29 28.72 25.18
N ASN A 360 11.32 27.84 24.90
CA ASN A 360 10.41 27.95 23.76
C ASN A 360 9.12 27.13 23.95
N GLU A 361 7.96 27.75 23.78
CA GLU A 361 6.64 27.11 23.98
C GLU A 361 6.41 25.88 23.09
N LYS A 362 7.02 25.81 21.89
CA LYS A 362 6.88 24.65 20.99
C LYS A 362 7.60 23.40 21.50
N LEU A 363 8.55 23.56 22.42
CA LEU A 363 9.34 22.48 23.01
C LEU A 363 8.74 21.94 24.32
N VAL A 364 7.60 22.48 24.77
CA VAL A 364 6.91 22.05 26.01
C VAL A 364 6.59 20.56 26.03
N ILE A 365 6.32 19.95 24.86
CA ILE A 365 6.06 18.51 24.75
C ILE A 365 7.26 17.62 25.10
N LEU A 366 8.47 18.17 25.11
CA LEU A 366 9.71 17.48 25.48
C LEU A 366 10.04 17.59 26.98
N LYS A 367 9.24 18.33 27.74
CA LYS A 367 9.45 18.52 29.18
C LYS A 367 9.57 17.16 29.88
N ASP A 368 10.66 16.98 30.62
CA ASP A 368 10.98 15.76 31.39
C ASP A 368 11.00 14.48 30.54
N LYS A 369 11.23 14.59 29.21
CA LYS A 369 11.30 13.44 28.29
C LYS A 369 12.67 13.25 27.64
N ILE A 370 13.57 14.24 27.74
CA ILE A 370 14.94 14.18 27.21
C ILE A 370 15.90 14.28 28.39
N ASP A 371 16.49 13.15 28.77
CA ASP A 371 17.31 12.99 29.96
C ASP A 371 18.50 12.07 29.66
N GLU A 372 19.53 12.14 30.50
CA GLU A 372 20.68 11.24 30.41
C GLU A 372 20.23 9.78 30.66
N ILE A 373 20.45 8.92 29.66
CA ILE A 373 20.15 7.49 29.76
C ILE A 373 21.24 6.81 30.57
N ASP A 374 20.87 5.94 31.50
CA ASP A 374 21.80 5.12 32.27
C ASP A 374 22.78 4.36 31.36
N ASN A 375 24.05 4.28 31.76
CA ASN A 375 25.11 3.71 30.95
C ASN A 375 24.81 2.25 30.54
N GLU A 376 24.23 1.46 31.45
CA GLU A 376 23.91 0.06 31.16
C GLU A 376 22.77 -0.07 30.15
N VAL A 377 21.75 0.78 30.28
CA VAL A 377 20.62 0.83 29.32
C VAL A 377 21.10 1.32 27.96
N TYR A 378 21.96 2.34 27.93
CA TYR A 378 22.55 2.89 26.72
C TYR A 378 23.40 1.85 25.96
N ASP A 379 24.23 1.07 26.66
CA ASP A 379 25.00 -0.02 26.05
C ASP A 379 24.10 -1.05 25.36
N LYS A 380 23.02 -1.46 26.03
CA LYS A 380 22.03 -2.41 25.49
C LYS A 380 21.31 -1.83 24.27
N MET A 381 20.93 -0.55 24.33
CA MET A 381 20.34 0.18 23.21
C MET A 381 21.30 0.29 22.01
N ASN A 382 22.59 0.55 22.23
CA ASN A 382 23.59 0.59 21.16
C ASN A 382 23.76 -0.75 20.45
N ILE A 383 23.72 -1.86 21.21
CA ILE A 383 23.74 -3.21 20.62
C ILE A 383 22.53 -3.39 19.70
N LEU A 384 21.33 -3.06 20.17
CA LEU A 384 20.11 -3.17 19.37
C LEU A 384 20.11 -2.23 18.17
N TYR A 385 20.56 -0.99 18.33
CA TYR A 385 20.72 -0.05 17.22
C TYR A 385 21.63 -0.65 16.13
N ALA A 386 22.78 -1.19 16.51
CA ALA A 386 23.70 -1.81 15.55
C ALA A 386 23.07 -3.04 14.86
N LEU A 387 22.29 -3.84 15.59
CA LEU A 387 21.55 -4.98 15.03
C LEU A 387 20.53 -4.52 13.99
N TYR A 388 19.64 -3.59 14.34
CA TYR A 388 18.59 -3.10 13.46
C TYR A 388 19.11 -2.27 12.28
N ASP A 389 20.18 -1.49 12.47
CA ASP A 389 20.85 -0.75 11.39
C ASP A 389 21.40 -1.72 10.33
N ASN A 390 22.23 -2.69 10.72
CA ASN A 390 22.78 -3.67 9.79
C ASN A 390 21.68 -4.55 9.16
N TYR A 391 20.64 -4.90 9.91
CA TYR A 391 19.46 -5.58 9.38
C TYR A 391 18.77 -4.73 8.29
N ASN A 392 18.57 -3.44 8.51
CA ASN A 392 17.97 -2.54 7.52
C ASN A 392 18.85 -2.37 6.29
N GLN A 393 20.18 -2.37 6.44
CA GLN A 393 21.06 -2.42 5.28
C GLN A 393 20.81 -3.69 4.45
N ILE A 394 20.66 -4.86 5.08
CA ILE A 394 20.34 -6.12 4.37
C ILE A 394 18.96 -6.04 3.70
N GLU A 395 17.94 -5.50 4.36
CA GLU A 395 16.57 -5.44 3.85
C GLU A 395 16.40 -4.44 2.71
N THR A 396 16.94 -3.23 2.85
CA THR A 396 16.54 -2.05 2.05
C THR A 396 17.52 -1.65 0.95
N SER A 397 18.79 -2.07 1.02
CA SER A 397 19.79 -1.52 0.10
C SER A 397 19.67 -2.07 -1.33
N ASP A 398 19.42 -1.18 -2.30
CA ASP A 398 19.76 -1.40 -3.71
C ASP A 398 21.28 -1.27 -3.84
N ILE A 399 21.99 -2.35 -3.48
CA ILE A 399 23.45 -2.34 -3.39
C ILE A 399 24.03 -2.15 -4.79
N LYS A 400 24.37 -0.91 -5.16
CA LYS A 400 25.11 -0.63 -6.39
C LYS A 400 26.54 -1.18 -6.24
N ALA A 401 26.96 -1.94 -7.25
CA ALA A 401 28.27 -2.56 -7.33
C ALA A 401 29.33 -1.51 -7.71
N GLU A 402 29.63 -0.60 -6.79
CA GLU A 402 30.82 0.23 -6.90
C GLU A 402 31.81 -0.23 -5.83
N ASN A 403 32.94 -0.74 -6.33
CA ASN A 403 34.15 -1.22 -5.65
C ASN A 403 34.08 -2.53 -4.82
N MET A 404 32.91 -2.93 -4.29
CA MET A 404 32.75 -4.18 -3.52
C MET A 404 31.46 -4.91 -3.94
N GLY A 405 31.53 -6.23 -4.16
CA GLY A 405 30.42 -7.03 -4.68
C GLY A 405 29.22 -7.07 -3.73
N VAL A 406 28.00 -7.11 -4.27
CA VAL A 406 26.72 -7.15 -3.52
C VAL A 406 26.74 -8.22 -2.42
N LYS A 407 27.19 -9.43 -2.78
CA LYS A 407 27.31 -10.58 -1.86
C LYS A 407 28.22 -10.29 -0.67
N GLU A 408 29.35 -9.62 -0.91
CA GLU A 408 30.34 -9.31 0.11
C GLU A 408 29.82 -8.28 1.12
N LYS A 409 29.08 -7.28 0.64
CA LYS A 409 28.38 -6.31 1.50
C LYS A 409 27.30 -6.99 2.35
N CYS A 410 26.48 -7.86 1.76
CA CYS A 410 25.49 -8.65 2.50
C CYS A 410 26.15 -9.51 3.58
N LEU A 411 27.29 -10.17 3.27
CA LEU A 411 28.05 -10.95 4.23
C LEU A 411 28.57 -10.07 5.37
N LYS A 412 29.14 -8.91 5.06
CA LYS A 412 29.63 -7.96 6.06
C LYS A 412 28.54 -7.47 7.01
N PHE A 413 27.38 -7.07 6.49
CA PHE A 413 26.24 -6.67 7.35
C PHE A 413 25.75 -7.85 8.19
N SER A 414 25.71 -9.05 7.60
CA SER A 414 25.29 -10.26 8.32
C SER A 414 26.26 -10.65 9.46
N GLU A 415 27.56 -10.46 9.24
CA GLU A 415 28.62 -10.67 10.22
C GLU A 415 28.52 -9.65 11.36
N ASN A 416 28.28 -8.38 11.05
CA ASN A 416 28.02 -7.34 12.05
C ASN A 416 26.80 -7.67 12.92
N CYS A 417 25.72 -8.19 12.33
CA CYS A 417 24.57 -8.66 13.11
C CYS A 417 24.97 -9.80 14.04
N LEU A 418 25.70 -10.81 13.55
CA LEU A 418 26.16 -11.94 14.36
C LEU A 418 27.01 -11.49 15.56
N GLU A 419 27.99 -10.61 15.32
CA GLU A 419 28.89 -10.12 16.36
C GLU A 419 28.13 -9.33 17.44
N ASN A 420 27.28 -8.39 17.05
CA ASN A 420 26.49 -7.60 17.99
C ASN A 420 25.46 -8.47 18.71
N PHE A 421 24.93 -9.51 18.06
CA PHE A 421 23.99 -10.43 18.69
C PHE A 421 24.67 -11.24 19.79
N LYS A 422 25.88 -11.75 19.53
CA LYS A 422 26.72 -12.42 20.54
C LYS A 422 27.01 -11.49 21.72
N LYS A 423 27.35 -10.22 21.46
CA LYS A 423 27.54 -9.20 22.52
C LYS A 423 26.26 -9.01 23.34
N GLY A 424 25.10 -8.96 22.68
CA GLY A 424 23.79 -8.89 23.31
C GLY A 424 23.53 -10.08 24.23
N ILE A 425 23.77 -11.30 23.76
CA ILE A 425 23.62 -12.52 24.57
C ILE A 425 24.51 -12.49 25.81
N THR A 426 25.79 -12.11 25.67
CA THR A 426 26.70 -11.97 26.81
C THR A 426 26.17 -10.97 27.82
N LYS A 427 25.78 -9.77 27.36
CA LYS A 427 25.25 -8.70 28.21
C LYS A 427 23.93 -9.09 28.89
N TYR A 428 23.10 -9.89 28.22
CA TYR A 428 21.90 -10.48 28.83
C TYR A 428 22.27 -11.39 30.01
N TYR A 429 23.20 -12.34 29.81
CA TYR A 429 23.62 -13.24 30.89
C TYR A 429 24.44 -12.58 32.00
N GLU A 430 25.02 -11.41 31.78
CA GLU A 430 25.68 -10.66 32.87
C GLU A 430 24.67 -10.01 33.83
N LYS A 431 23.45 -9.72 33.36
CA LYS A 431 22.51 -8.83 34.04
C LYS A 431 21.12 -9.40 34.27
N GLU A 432 20.82 -10.56 33.67
CA GLU A 432 19.55 -11.27 33.76
C GLU A 432 18.34 -10.39 33.34
N ASP A 433 18.55 -9.51 32.37
CA ASP A 433 17.55 -8.54 31.90
C ASP A 433 16.56 -9.20 30.93
N GLU A 434 15.39 -9.58 31.45
CA GLU A 434 14.33 -10.25 30.70
C GLU A 434 13.70 -9.37 29.60
N GLU A 435 13.69 -8.04 29.72
CA GLU A 435 13.21 -7.15 28.64
C GLU A 435 14.21 -7.15 27.47
N PHE A 436 15.51 -7.13 27.78
CA PHE A 436 16.56 -7.20 26.79
C PHE A 436 16.59 -8.58 26.09
N TYR A 437 16.34 -9.66 26.83
CA TYR A 437 16.14 -11.01 26.27
C TYR A 437 15.04 -11.03 25.22
N LYS A 438 13.88 -10.45 25.52
CA LYS A 438 12.75 -10.37 24.59
C LYS A 438 13.12 -9.58 23.34
N ALA A 439 13.75 -8.41 23.49
CA ALA A 439 14.19 -7.59 22.36
C ALA A 439 15.19 -8.33 21.44
N LEU A 440 16.14 -9.08 22.00
CA LEU A 440 17.07 -9.91 21.23
C LEU A 440 16.35 -11.05 20.51
N ASN A 441 15.38 -11.71 21.13
CA ASN A 441 14.61 -12.77 20.48
C ASN A 441 13.71 -12.25 19.35
N GLU A 442 13.08 -11.10 19.54
CA GLU A 442 12.32 -10.39 18.50
C GLU A 442 13.23 -10.09 17.30
N PHE A 443 14.41 -9.52 17.54
CA PHE A 443 15.40 -9.29 16.48
C PHE A 443 15.84 -10.58 15.77
N SER A 444 16.09 -11.66 16.53
CA SER A 444 16.49 -12.96 15.96
C SER A 444 15.43 -13.50 14.99
N ALA A 445 14.15 -13.38 15.35
CA ALA A 445 13.04 -13.76 14.49
C ALA A 445 12.96 -12.90 13.22
N LEU A 446 13.17 -11.59 13.33
CA LEU A 446 13.21 -10.67 12.19
C LEU A 446 14.35 -11.03 11.23
N TYR A 447 15.54 -11.26 11.77
CA TYR A 447 16.74 -11.56 11.01
C TYR A 447 16.65 -12.90 10.26
N LYS A 448 16.11 -13.96 10.89
CA LYS A 448 15.89 -15.26 10.23
C LYS A 448 15.07 -15.14 8.93
N ASN A 449 14.18 -14.16 8.85
CA ASN A 449 13.28 -13.94 7.70
C ASN A 449 13.77 -12.88 6.71
N VAL A 450 14.89 -12.19 6.97
CA VAL A 450 15.34 -11.06 6.14
C VAL A 450 15.66 -11.46 4.69
N LYS A 451 16.15 -12.69 4.48
CA LYS A 451 16.51 -13.21 3.15
C LYS A 451 15.32 -13.25 2.18
N GLY A 452 14.11 -13.50 2.69
CA GLY A 452 12.88 -13.51 1.89
C GLY A 452 12.42 -12.11 1.47
N ARG A 453 12.83 -11.08 2.22
CA ARG A 453 12.42 -9.67 2.04
C ARG A 453 13.46 -8.85 1.27
N SER A 454 14.73 -9.21 1.37
CA SER A 454 15.83 -8.53 0.69
C SER A 454 15.83 -8.81 -0.81
N LYS A 455 15.91 -7.74 -1.62
CA LYS A 455 16.12 -7.85 -3.08
C LYS A 455 17.56 -8.23 -3.42
N SER A 456 18.53 -7.60 -2.74
CA SER A 456 19.97 -7.71 -3.06
C SER A 456 20.66 -8.90 -2.40
N CYS A 457 20.20 -9.33 -1.21
CA CYS A 457 20.83 -10.39 -0.44
C CYS A 457 20.13 -11.76 -0.57
N ARG A 458 19.15 -11.89 -1.47
CA ARG A 458 18.31 -13.09 -1.61
C ARG A 458 19.10 -14.37 -1.86
N ASP A 459 20.16 -14.30 -2.65
CA ASP A 459 20.98 -15.45 -3.04
C ASP A 459 22.25 -15.60 -2.17
N THR A 460 22.35 -14.81 -1.09
CA THR A 460 23.49 -14.87 -0.17
C THR A 460 23.17 -15.74 1.05
N ASN A 461 24.13 -16.54 1.49
CA ASN A 461 24.05 -17.28 2.75
C ASN A 461 24.52 -16.36 3.88
N LEU A 462 23.56 -15.70 4.53
CA LEU A 462 23.83 -14.83 5.67
C LEU A 462 24.26 -15.66 6.89
N HIS A 463 25.10 -15.07 7.74
CA HIS A 463 25.54 -15.72 8.98
C HIS A 463 24.36 -16.02 9.91
N ALA A 464 24.24 -17.27 10.38
CA ALA A 464 23.18 -17.64 11.30
C ALA A 464 23.42 -17.03 12.69
N LEU A 465 22.37 -16.49 13.31
CA LEU A 465 22.43 -16.03 14.70
C LEU A 465 22.34 -17.25 15.65
N PRO A 466 23.15 -17.28 16.73
CA PRO A 466 23.11 -18.35 17.72
C PRO A 466 21.79 -18.34 18.49
N GLU A 467 21.32 -19.53 18.88
CA GLU A 467 20.19 -19.66 19.78
C GLU A 467 20.65 -19.55 21.24
N PHE A 468 19.80 -18.97 22.08
CA PHE A 468 20.08 -18.77 23.50
C PHE A 468 18.77 -18.86 24.29
N LYS A 469 18.88 -19.31 25.54
CA LYS A 469 17.74 -19.62 26.41
C LYS A 469 17.54 -18.55 27.47
N SER A 470 16.29 -18.33 27.88
CA SER A 470 16.03 -17.47 29.04
C SER A 470 16.66 -18.06 30.32
N TYR A 471 16.86 -17.23 31.33
CA TYR A 471 17.26 -17.69 32.67
C TYR A 471 16.23 -18.66 33.24
N LYS A 472 14.95 -18.41 32.98
CA LYS A 472 13.86 -19.31 33.37
C LYS A 472 14.01 -20.68 32.70
N GLU A 473 14.34 -20.73 31.41
CA GLU A 473 14.60 -21.97 30.67
C GLU A 473 15.90 -22.69 31.10
N LYS A 474 16.92 -21.95 31.54
CA LYS A 474 18.16 -22.54 32.08
C LYS A 474 17.98 -23.12 33.48
N ASN A 475 17.15 -22.48 34.32
CA ASN A 475 17.05 -22.79 35.75
C ASN A 475 15.80 -23.59 36.15
N HIS A 476 14.78 -23.73 35.29
CA HIS A 476 13.61 -24.57 35.60
C HIS A 476 13.82 -26.05 35.28
N LYS A 477 13.93 -26.86 36.34
CA LYS A 477 13.22 -28.16 36.40
C LYS A 477 11.72 -27.89 36.19
N SER A 478 11.06 -28.76 35.42
CA SER A 478 9.63 -28.71 35.09
C SER A 478 8.78 -28.27 36.27
N VAL A 479 8.33 -27.01 36.28
CA VAL A 479 7.22 -26.62 37.16
C VAL A 479 5.99 -27.22 36.52
N THR A 480 5.47 -28.27 37.15
CA THR A 480 4.15 -28.82 36.87
C THR A 480 3.12 -27.76 37.25
N ASP A 481 2.75 -26.95 36.26
CA ASP A 481 1.64 -26.00 36.37
C ASP A 481 0.34 -26.80 36.59
N GLU A 482 -0.31 -26.62 37.74
CA GLU A 482 -1.51 -27.35 38.15
C GLU A 482 -2.65 -27.22 37.13
N MET A 483 -2.65 -26.11 36.38
CA MET A 483 -3.60 -25.85 35.30
C MET A 483 -3.36 -26.73 34.07
N CYS A 484 -2.10 -27.01 33.72
CA CYS A 484 -1.75 -27.93 32.61
C CYS A 484 -2.13 -29.40 32.92
N ASN A 485 -2.40 -29.72 34.19
CA ASN A 485 -2.85 -31.05 34.61
C ASN A 485 -4.38 -31.23 34.61
N LYS A 486 -5.17 -30.15 34.53
CA LYS A 486 -6.66 -30.16 34.59
C LYS A 486 -7.34 -30.19 33.21
N ILE A 487 -6.58 -30.14 32.12
CA ILE A 487 -7.10 -29.97 30.75
C ILE A 487 -7.74 -31.27 30.25
N THR A 488 -9.06 -31.26 29.97
CA THR A 488 -9.78 -32.49 29.60
C THR A 488 -10.45 -32.51 28.22
N LYS A 489 -10.79 -31.38 27.58
CA LYS A 489 -11.09 -31.26 26.13
C LYS A 489 -11.71 -29.90 25.83
N TYR A 490 -11.50 -29.39 24.62
CA TYR A 490 -12.32 -28.30 24.06
C TYR A 490 -13.53 -28.91 23.33
N THR A 491 -14.75 -28.45 23.61
CA THR A 491 -15.99 -28.93 22.97
C THR A 491 -16.53 -27.92 21.94
N PRO A 492 -16.72 -28.30 20.66
CA PRO A 492 -17.26 -27.40 19.62
C PRO A 492 -18.78 -27.14 19.69
N HIS A 493 -19.23 -26.06 19.02
CA HIS A 493 -20.63 -25.74 18.76
C HIS A 493 -21.07 -26.17 17.33
N GLU A 494 -22.32 -26.62 17.20
CA GLU A 494 -22.90 -27.27 16.02
C GLU A 494 -23.15 -26.36 14.80
N GLY A 495 -22.94 -26.89 13.60
CA GLY A 495 -23.29 -26.26 12.32
C GLY A 495 -23.81 -27.27 11.28
N VAL A 496 -24.46 -26.76 10.23
CA VAL A 496 -25.23 -27.47 9.19
C VAL A 496 -24.46 -28.60 8.46
N LEU A 497 -23.13 -28.59 8.49
CA LEU A 497 -22.28 -29.58 7.83
C LEU A 497 -21.93 -30.81 8.68
N LYS A 498 -22.49 -30.95 9.90
CA LYS A 498 -22.20 -32.03 10.87
C LYS A 498 -22.29 -33.45 10.28
N ASN A 499 -23.11 -33.64 9.25
CA ASN A 499 -23.33 -34.95 8.62
C ASN A 499 -22.31 -35.30 7.51
N PHE A 500 -21.42 -34.38 7.11
CA PHE A 500 -20.43 -34.63 6.05
C PHE A 500 -19.13 -35.21 6.59
N THR A 501 -18.59 -36.21 5.88
CA THR A 501 -17.42 -37.00 6.27
C THR A 501 -16.15 -36.18 6.48
N LYS A 502 -15.96 -35.08 5.71
CA LYS A 502 -14.78 -34.22 5.84
C LYS A 502 -14.87 -33.25 7.02
N TYR A 503 -16.09 -32.90 7.49
CA TYR A 503 -16.26 -32.08 8.71
C TYR A 503 -15.77 -32.83 9.97
N LYS A 504 -15.92 -34.16 9.98
CA LYS A 504 -15.39 -35.04 11.05
C LYS A 504 -13.86 -35.00 11.18
N LEU A 505 -13.12 -34.42 10.23
CA LEU A 505 -11.66 -34.26 10.36
C LEU A 505 -11.29 -33.24 11.44
N TYR A 506 -12.13 -32.23 11.70
CA TYR A 506 -11.93 -31.29 12.79
C TYR A 506 -12.07 -31.97 14.17
N GLU A 507 -12.90 -33.02 14.28
CA GLU A 507 -13.05 -33.79 15.53
C GLU A 507 -11.74 -34.45 15.96
N LYS A 508 -10.92 -34.90 15.00
CA LYS A 508 -9.61 -35.50 15.27
C LYS A 508 -8.61 -34.54 15.94
N LEU A 509 -8.75 -33.23 15.70
CA LEU A 509 -7.95 -32.18 16.35
C LEU A 509 -8.41 -31.95 17.80
N ASN A 510 -9.69 -32.20 18.10
CA ASN A 510 -10.23 -32.16 19.45
C ASN A 510 -9.86 -33.42 20.26
N GLU A 511 -9.58 -34.53 19.58
CA GLU A 511 -9.26 -35.82 20.21
C GLU A 511 -7.79 -35.99 20.57
N GLN A 512 -6.90 -35.09 20.15
CA GLN A 512 -5.47 -35.19 20.48
C GLN A 512 -5.23 -35.07 21.98
N ILE A 513 -4.41 -35.97 22.51
CA ILE A 513 -3.94 -35.94 23.90
C ILE A 513 -3.00 -34.75 24.04
N VAL A 514 -3.33 -33.84 24.96
CA VAL A 514 -2.54 -32.64 25.24
C VAL A 514 -1.11 -32.99 25.64
N ASP A 515 -0.14 -32.41 24.94
CA ASP A 515 1.26 -32.49 25.33
C ASP A 515 1.55 -31.45 26.40
N LYS A 516 1.82 -31.92 27.62
CA LYS A 516 2.11 -31.05 28.76
C LYS A 516 3.35 -30.19 28.54
N THR A 517 4.32 -30.64 27.75
CA THR A 517 5.51 -29.82 27.46
C THR A 517 5.16 -28.63 26.59
N MET A 518 4.21 -28.76 25.66
CA MET A 518 3.70 -27.63 24.87
C MET A 518 3.07 -26.55 25.77
N CYS A 519 2.31 -26.99 26.78
CA CYS A 519 1.72 -26.09 27.77
C CYS A 519 2.79 -25.30 28.53
N THR A 520 3.79 -25.99 29.08
CA THR A 520 4.81 -25.38 29.96
C THR A 520 5.91 -24.62 29.21
N GLU A 521 6.27 -25.02 27.99
CA GLU A 521 7.39 -24.39 27.27
C GLU A 521 6.93 -23.23 26.39
N TYR A 522 5.73 -23.32 25.81
CA TYR A 522 5.29 -22.38 24.78
C TYR A 522 4.11 -21.52 25.23
N CYS A 523 3.20 -22.03 26.08
CA CYS A 523 1.95 -21.34 26.44
C CYS A 523 1.94 -20.73 27.86
N ASN A 524 3.08 -20.71 28.56
CA ASN A 524 3.17 -20.21 29.94
C ASN A 524 2.96 -18.69 30.09
N GLU A 525 3.05 -17.93 29.01
CA GLU A 525 2.89 -16.48 29.01
C GLU A 525 1.45 -16.02 29.30
N PHE A 526 0.48 -16.93 29.20
CA PHE A 526 -0.94 -16.68 29.47
C PHE A 526 -1.35 -16.89 30.94
N ASN A 527 -0.40 -16.88 31.87
CA ASN A 527 -0.64 -17.09 33.31
C ASN A 527 -1.20 -15.84 34.00
N SER A 528 -2.52 -15.72 34.10
CA SER A 528 -3.18 -14.76 35.00
C SER A 528 -4.41 -15.37 35.69
N ASN A 529 -4.85 -14.77 36.79
CA ASN A 529 -6.06 -15.18 37.54
C ASN A 529 -7.39 -14.84 36.82
N ASP A 530 -7.35 -14.60 35.51
CA ASP A 530 -8.53 -14.27 34.70
C ASP A 530 -9.01 -15.51 33.94
N VAL A 531 -10.30 -15.80 34.04
CA VAL A 531 -10.99 -16.91 33.37
C VAL A 531 -10.80 -16.87 31.85
N GLN A 532 -10.67 -15.67 31.27
CA GLN A 532 -10.40 -15.51 29.84
C GLN A 532 -8.99 -15.96 29.46
N ASN A 533 -7.98 -15.59 30.27
CA ASN A 533 -6.60 -15.99 30.05
C ASN A 533 -6.40 -17.50 30.31
N GLU A 534 -7.18 -18.06 31.24
CA GLU A 534 -7.25 -19.51 31.43
C GLU A 534 -7.69 -20.20 30.12
N SER A 535 -8.80 -19.74 29.53
CA SER A 535 -9.35 -20.30 28.30
C SER A 535 -8.41 -20.15 27.08
N ILE A 536 -7.70 -19.03 26.99
CA ILE A 536 -6.72 -18.78 25.92
C ILE A 536 -5.51 -19.71 26.07
N LYS A 537 -5.02 -19.91 27.30
CA LYS A 537 -3.91 -20.84 27.56
C LYS A 537 -4.26 -22.28 27.20
N LEU A 538 -5.50 -22.70 27.47
CA LEU A 538 -6.01 -24.02 27.06
C LEU A 538 -6.00 -24.17 25.53
N LEU A 539 -6.53 -23.17 24.82
CA LEU A 539 -6.53 -23.16 23.37
C LEU A 539 -5.12 -23.16 22.79
N CYS A 540 -4.24 -22.30 23.31
CA CYS A 540 -2.82 -22.24 22.93
C CYS A 540 -2.17 -23.62 23.03
N THR A 541 -2.39 -24.30 24.15
CA THR A 541 -1.80 -25.61 24.44
C THR A 541 -2.30 -26.68 23.47
N GLN A 542 -3.61 -26.73 23.23
CA GLN A 542 -4.20 -27.68 22.28
C GLN A 542 -3.71 -27.41 20.85
N MET A 543 -3.67 -26.14 20.45
CA MET A 543 -3.15 -25.72 19.14
C MET A 543 -1.69 -26.14 18.94
N ALA A 544 -0.82 -25.84 19.91
CA ALA A 544 0.60 -26.21 19.86
C ALA A 544 0.78 -27.74 19.80
N THR A 545 0.00 -28.48 20.59
CA THR A 545 -0.02 -29.96 20.54
C THR A 545 -0.46 -30.47 19.17
N ASN A 546 -1.56 -29.93 18.64
CA ASN A 546 -2.09 -30.31 17.34
C ASN A 546 -1.09 -30.03 16.22
N LEU A 547 -0.40 -28.88 16.25
CA LEU A 547 0.66 -28.55 15.30
C LEU A 547 1.81 -29.54 15.36
N LYS A 548 2.33 -29.82 16.56
CA LYS A 548 3.44 -30.77 16.76
C LYS A 548 3.09 -32.17 16.25
N ASN A 549 1.86 -32.63 16.50
CA ASN A 549 1.44 -33.98 16.16
C ASN A 549 0.78 -34.10 14.78
N LEU A 550 0.62 -32.99 14.04
CA LEU A 550 -0.21 -32.92 12.84
C LEU A 550 0.20 -33.95 11.77
N ALA A 551 1.50 -34.23 11.64
CA ALA A 551 2.05 -35.23 10.72
C ALA A 551 1.63 -36.66 11.05
N THR A 552 1.30 -36.95 12.31
CA THR A 552 1.00 -38.29 12.81
C THR A 552 -0.50 -38.62 12.87
N ILE A 553 -1.37 -37.62 12.74
CA ILE A 553 -2.82 -37.83 12.81
C ILE A 553 -3.30 -38.64 11.60
N LYS A 554 -3.87 -39.83 11.86
CA LYS A 554 -4.36 -40.76 10.83
C LYS A 554 -5.57 -40.20 10.08
N ASP A 555 -5.61 -40.47 8.77
CA ASP A 555 -6.66 -40.05 7.82
C ASP A 555 -7.07 -38.57 7.97
N MET A 556 -6.11 -37.69 8.21
CA MET A 556 -6.28 -36.24 8.22
C MET A 556 -5.68 -35.65 6.96
N GLY A 557 -6.51 -35.03 6.12
CA GLY A 557 -6.06 -34.38 4.89
C GLY A 557 -5.36 -35.31 3.89
N GLU A 558 -5.32 -34.91 2.62
CA GLU A 558 -4.66 -35.73 1.57
C GLU A 558 -3.15 -35.49 1.52
N ASN A 559 -2.69 -34.35 2.03
CA ASN A 559 -1.28 -33.96 2.11
C ASN A 559 -1.09 -33.00 3.31
N TYR A 560 0.16 -32.69 3.66
CA TYR A 560 0.47 -31.85 4.82
C TYR A 560 -0.10 -30.43 4.71
N PHE A 561 -0.13 -29.86 3.50
CA PHE A 561 -0.73 -28.55 3.25
C PHE A 561 -2.23 -28.53 3.63
N ASN A 562 -2.98 -29.54 3.23
CA ASN A 562 -4.38 -29.70 3.62
C ASN A 562 -4.53 -29.84 5.14
N ARG A 563 -3.63 -30.58 5.81
CA ARG A 563 -3.64 -30.69 7.27
C ARG A 563 -3.46 -29.33 7.95
N CYS A 564 -2.55 -28.50 7.43
CA CYS A 564 -2.36 -27.14 7.92
C CYS A 564 -3.61 -26.28 7.75
N SER A 565 -4.35 -26.41 6.64
CA SER A 565 -5.62 -25.70 6.45
C SER A 565 -6.66 -26.13 7.48
N TYR A 566 -6.83 -27.43 7.73
CA TYR A 566 -7.71 -27.93 8.80
C TYR A 566 -7.31 -27.39 10.18
N LEU A 567 -6.02 -27.39 10.53
CA LEU A 567 -5.55 -26.83 11.79
C LEU A 567 -5.80 -25.31 11.89
N THR A 568 -5.60 -24.58 10.79
CA THR A 568 -5.83 -23.13 10.73
C THR A 568 -7.28 -22.80 11.04
N TYR A 569 -8.22 -23.39 10.29
CA TYR A 569 -9.65 -23.09 10.43
C TYR A 569 -10.25 -23.67 11.70
N TRP A 570 -9.72 -24.79 12.20
CA TRP A 570 -10.04 -25.28 13.53
C TRP A 570 -9.67 -24.25 14.60
N THR A 571 -8.45 -23.71 14.53
CA THR A 571 -7.95 -22.75 15.52
C THR A 571 -8.78 -21.47 15.48
N TYR A 572 -9.04 -20.92 14.29
CA TYR A 572 -9.86 -19.73 14.13
C TYR A 572 -11.28 -19.91 14.67
N GLU A 573 -11.92 -21.05 14.39
CA GLU A 573 -13.25 -21.35 14.94
C GLU A 573 -13.25 -21.39 16.48
N GLN A 574 -12.22 -21.99 17.08
CA GLN A 574 -12.11 -22.02 18.55
C GLN A 574 -11.93 -20.61 19.12
N ILE A 575 -11.07 -19.79 18.53
CA ILE A 575 -10.89 -18.38 18.91
C ILE A 575 -12.22 -17.64 18.81
N VAL A 576 -12.90 -17.71 17.66
CA VAL A 576 -14.19 -17.04 17.45
C VAL A 576 -15.18 -17.46 18.54
N ASN A 577 -15.25 -18.75 18.89
CA ASN A 577 -16.14 -19.24 19.93
C ASN A 577 -15.79 -18.74 21.33
N LEU A 578 -14.49 -18.57 21.65
CA LEU A 578 -14.05 -17.98 22.92
C LEU A 578 -14.46 -16.51 23.05
N PHE A 579 -14.37 -15.74 21.96
CA PHE A 579 -14.63 -14.29 21.99
C PHE A 579 -16.07 -13.90 21.61
N LYS A 580 -16.88 -14.84 21.10
CA LYS A 580 -18.30 -14.63 20.73
C LYS A 580 -19.14 -14.01 21.86
N LYS A 581 -18.88 -14.40 23.12
CA LYS A 581 -19.62 -13.89 24.29
C LYS A 581 -19.36 -12.40 24.57
N ASN A 582 -18.28 -11.84 24.04
CA ASN A 582 -17.84 -10.47 24.28
C ASN A 582 -18.20 -9.53 23.13
N GLU A 583 -18.98 -9.98 22.14
CA GLU A 583 -19.35 -9.21 20.93
C GLU A 583 -18.15 -8.63 20.15
N LYS A 584 -16.95 -9.18 20.35
CA LYS A 584 -15.73 -8.75 19.66
C LYS A 584 -15.75 -9.25 18.21
N LYS A 585 -15.17 -8.45 17.31
CA LYS A 585 -15.01 -8.80 15.89
C LYS A 585 -13.63 -9.38 15.57
N ASN A 586 -12.66 -9.18 16.45
CA ASN A 586 -11.28 -9.61 16.30
C ASN A 586 -10.65 -9.92 17.66
N VAL A 587 -9.49 -10.57 17.64
CA VAL A 587 -8.67 -10.82 18.84
C VAL A 587 -7.93 -9.54 19.23
N GLU A 588 -7.72 -9.31 20.53
CA GLU A 588 -6.86 -8.21 20.99
C GLU A 588 -5.44 -8.34 20.44
N GLU A 589 -4.79 -7.21 20.15
CA GLU A 589 -3.45 -7.18 19.55
C GLU A 589 -2.39 -7.85 20.44
N SER A 590 -2.51 -7.68 21.77
CA SER A 590 -1.67 -8.34 22.76
C SER A 590 -1.74 -9.87 22.67
N ILE A 591 -2.96 -10.42 22.65
CA ILE A 591 -3.22 -11.86 22.54
C ILE A 591 -2.79 -12.39 21.17
N THR A 592 -3.06 -11.63 20.11
CA THR A 592 -2.63 -11.92 18.73
C THR A 592 -1.11 -12.06 18.65
N SER A 593 -0.37 -11.11 19.22
CA SER A 593 1.10 -11.12 19.26
C SER A 593 1.62 -12.34 20.02
N MET A 594 1.04 -12.64 21.19
CA MET A 594 1.42 -13.82 21.98
C MET A 594 1.17 -15.13 21.21
N LEU A 595 -0.02 -15.31 20.63
CA LEU A 595 -0.35 -16.52 19.85
C LEU A 595 0.53 -16.66 18.60
N ASN A 596 0.83 -15.56 17.91
CA ASN A 596 1.77 -15.54 16.78
C ASN A 596 3.17 -15.96 17.22
N ASN A 597 3.65 -15.50 18.38
CA ASN A 597 4.94 -15.88 18.94
C ASN A 597 4.98 -17.39 19.27
N VAL A 598 3.92 -17.91 19.90
CA VAL A 598 3.79 -19.36 20.14
C VAL A 598 3.86 -20.14 18.83
N MET A 599 3.05 -19.77 17.84
CA MET A 599 3.02 -20.43 16.54
C MET A 599 4.40 -20.44 15.87
N LEU A 600 5.12 -19.30 15.95
CA LEU A 600 6.47 -19.17 15.43
C LEU A 600 7.47 -20.08 16.17
N ARG A 601 7.44 -20.10 17.51
CA ARG A 601 8.34 -20.93 18.32
C ARG A 601 8.09 -22.42 18.12
N VAL A 602 6.83 -22.86 18.05
CA VAL A 602 6.51 -24.28 17.80
C VAL A 602 6.92 -24.69 16.38
N ASN A 603 6.64 -23.87 15.36
CA ASN A 603 7.13 -24.16 14.00
C ASN A 603 8.66 -24.24 13.91
N ASN A 604 9.40 -23.46 14.71
CA ASN A 604 10.86 -23.46 14.65
C ASN A 604 11.50 -24.80 15.08
N ILE A 605 10.82 -25.58 15.92
CA ILE A 605 11.33 -26.90 16.33
C ILE A 605 10.90 -28.04 15.40
N LEU A 606 10.04 -27.76 14.42
CA LEU A 606 9.54 -28.75 13.47
C LEU A 606 10.40 -28.80 12.20
N PRO A 607 10.51 -29.98 11.54
CA PRO A 607 11.10 -30.08 10.20
C PRO A 607 10.41 -29.16 9.19
N ASP A 608 11.13 -28.66 8.19
CA ASP A 608 10.59 -27.68 7.21
C ASP A 608 9.30 -28.14 6.51
N HIS A 609 9.19 -29.44 6.21
CA HIS A 609 8.01 -30.03 5.56
C HIS A 609 6.83 -30.27 6.52
N GLU A 610 7.02 -30.07 7.82
CA GLU A 610 6.01 -30.20 8.87
C GLU A 610 5.60 -28.83 9.47
N LYS A 611 6.02 -27.72 8.87
CA LYS A 611 5.64 -26.38 9.35
C LYS A 611 4.28 -25.96 8.80
N CYS A 612 3.46 -25.33 9.65
CA CYS A 612 2.24 -24.65 9.24
C CYS A 612 2.34 -23.17 9.59
N ILE A 613 2.29 -22.28 8.61
CA ILE A 613 2.41 -20.84 8.86
C ILE A 613 1.05 -20.18 8.68
N TYR A 614 0.45 -19.68 9.76
CA TYR A 614 -0.75 -18.84 9.77
C TYR A 614 -0.70 -17.85 10.94
N TYR A 615 -1.54 -16.80 10.88
CA TYR A 615 -1.44 -15.63 11.75
C TYR A 615 -2.80 -15.26 12.35
N PHE A 616 -2.81 -14.62 13.52
CA PHE A 616 -4.04 -14.33 14.28
C PHE A 616 -4.62 -12.92 14.08
N ASN A 617 -4.09 -12.16 13.12
CA ASN A 617 -4.41 -10.74 12.86
C ASN A 617 -5.63 -10.52 11.93
N GLY A 618 -6.52 -11.52 11.79
CA GLY A 618 -7.69 -11.45 10.92
C GLY A 618 -9.00 -11.15 11.66
N ASN A 619 -10.04 -10.82 10.89
CA ASN A 619 -11.39 -10.59 11.39
C ASN A 619 -12.18 -11.91 11.50
N PHE A 620 -13.05 -12.03 12.50
CA PHE A 620 -13.85 -13.25 12.74
C PHE A 620 -14.78 -13.59 11.58
N GLU A 621 -15.30 -12.58 10.87
CA GLU A 621 -16.14 -12.79 9.69
C GLU A 621 -15.34 -13.34 8.51
N GLU A 622 -14.14 -12.79 8.25
CA GLU A 622 -13.23 -13.28 7.20
C GLU A 622 -12.84 -14.74 7.45
N TRP A 623 -12.42 -15.08 8.67
CA TRP A 623 -12.08 -16.45 9.04
C TRP A 623 -13.23 -17.43 8.85
N LYS A 624 -14.46 -16.97 9.08
CA LYS A 624 -15.66 -17.78 8.84
C LYS A 624 -15.88 -17.99 7.35
N GLU A 625 -15.79 -16.94 6.53
CA GLU A 625 -15.94 -17.06 5.07
C GLU A 625 -14.87 -17.98 4.46
N GLU A 626 -13.61 -17.80 4.85
CA GLU A 626 -12.50 -18.65 4.40
C GLU A 626 -12.74 -20.12 4.78
N LYS A 627 -13.16 -20.39 6.01
CA LYS A 627 -13.50 -21.74 6.47
C LYS A 627 -14.67 -22.32 5.68
N ASP A 628 -15.74 -21.56 5.46
CA ASP A 628 -16.93 -22.05 4.75
C ASP A 628 -16.61 -22.36 3.28
N LEU A 629 -15.72 -21.59 2.64
CA LEU A 629 -15.16 -21.88 1.32
C LEU A 629 -14.26 -23.12 1.32
N HIS A 630 -13.31 -23.22 2.26
CA HIS A 630 -12.47 -24.41 2.44
C HIS A 630 -13.32 -25.67 2.59
N ASP A 631 -14.31 -25.64 3.48
CA ASP A 631 -15.20 -26.77 3.76
C ASP A 631 -16.04 -27.12 2.51
N TYR A 632 -16.49 -26.13 1.74
CA TYR A 632 -17.16 -26.35 0.46
C TYR A 632 -16.27 -27.10 -0.54
N PHE A 633 -15.03 -26.64 -0.77
CA PHE A 633 -14.14 -27.27 -1.74
C PHE A 633 -13.72 -28.69 -1.34
N GLU A 634 -13.51 -28.93 -0.05
CA GLU A 634 -13.19 -30.27 0.46
C GLU A 634 -14.38 -31.23 0.41
N ASN A 635 -15.61 -30.71 0.49
CA ASN A 635 -16.84 -31.51 0.38
C ASN A 635 -17.48 -31.50 -1.02
N TYR A 636 -16.90 -30.80 -2.00
CA TYR A 636 -17.54 -30.60 -3.31
C TYR A 636 -17.93 -31.90 -3.99
N ASN A 637 -17.04 -32.91 -4.01
CA ASN A 637 -17.34 -34.20 -4.64
C ASN A 637 -18.50 -34.93 -3.95
N SER A 638 -18.56 -34.84 -2.61
CA SER A 638 -19.65 -35.40 -1.81
C SER A 638 -20.97 -34.68 -2.07
N LEU A 639 -20.95 -33.33 -2.10
CA LEU A 639 -22.10 -32.50 -2.45
C LEU A 639 -22.61 -32.80 -3.87
N ASN A 640 -21.69 -32.94 -4.82
CA ASN A 640 -21.98 -33.33 -6.19
C ASN A 640 -22.34 -34.83 -6.33
N ALA A 641 -22.31 -35.63 -5.28
CA ALA A 641 -22.79 -37.02 -5.31
C ALA A 641 -24.23 -37.15 -4.78
N ILE A 642 -24.73 -36.15 -4.04
CA ILE A 642 -26.08 -36.15 -3.47
C ILE A 642 -27.12 -36.28 -4.59
N LYS A 643 -28.10 -37.17 -4.37
CA LYS A 643 -29.27 -37.32 -5.24
C LYS A 643 -30.27 -36.22 -4.91
N PHE A 644 -30.88 -35.64 -5.94
CA PHE A 644 -31.93 -34.64 -5.76
C PHE A 644 -33.09 -35.21 -4.94
N ASP A 645 -33.46 -34.51 -3.88
CA ASP A 645 -34.62 -34.79 -3.04
C ASP A 645 -35.34 -33.46 -2.78
N GLU A 646 -36.65 -33.47 -3.01
CA GLU A 646 -37.50 -32.27 -2.95
C GLU A 646 -37.62 -31.73 -1.52
N ASN A 647 -37.53 -32.61 -0.52
CA ASN A 647 -37.62 -32.23 0.90
C ASN A 647 -36.34 -31.53 1.42
N THR A 648 -35.18 -31.81 0.84
CA THR A 648 -33.88 -31.21 1.22
C THR A 648 -33.44 -30.09 0.28
N LYS A 649 -34.18 -29.87 -0.81
CA LYS A 649 -33.93 -28.84 -1.84
C LYS A 649 -33.72 -27.46 -1.26
N GLU A 650 -34.61 -26.98 -0.39
CA GLU A 650 -34.54 -25.62 0.16
C GLU A 650 -33.25 -25.39 0.96
N MET A 651 -32.87 -26.35 1.79
CA MET A 651 -31.66 -26.31 2.61
C MET A 651 -30.40 -26.30 1.74
N HIS A 652 -30.33 -27.18 0.74
CA HIS A 652 -29.21 -27.22 -0.21
C HIS A 652 -29.11 -25.94 -1.02
N CYS A 653 -30.23 -25.42 -1.54
CA CYS A 653 -30.24 -24.17 -2.30
C CYS A 653 -29.80 -22.97 -1.45
N LYS A 654 -30.24 -22.85 -0.19
CA LYS A 654 -29.77 -21.81 0.73
C LYS A 654 -28.26 -21.86 0.93
N TYR A 655 -27.72 -23.06 1.19
CA TYR A 655 -26.27 -23.25 1.36
C TYR A 655 -25.48 -22.94 0.08
N ILE A 656 -25.90 -23.46 -1.07
CA ILE A 656 -25.17 -23.26 -2.33
C ILE A 656 -25.24 -21.78 -2.76
N ASN A 657 -26.37 -21.09 -2.56
CA ASN A 657 -26.46 -19.64 -2.82
C ASN A 657 -25.54 -18.83 -1.89
N TYR A 658 -25.45 -19.21 -0.62
CA TYR A 658 -24.49 -18.61 0.30
C TYR A 658 -23.05 -18.77 -0.20
N ILE A 659 -22.67 -20.00 -0.60
CA ILE A 659 -21.35 -20.27 -1.18
C ILE A 659 -21.13 -19.55 -2.52
N TYR A 660 -22.16 -19.40 -3.37
CA TYR A 660 -22.06 -18.64 -4.62
C TYR A 660 -21.62 -17.18 -4.36
N ASN A 661 -22.24 -16.54 -3.37
CA ASN A 661 -21.87 -15.18 -2.98
C ASN A 661 -20.42 -15.11 -2.44
N LEU A 662 -20.00 -16.06 -1.62
CA LEU A 662 -18.61 -16.14 -1.16
C LEU A 662 -17.63 -16.40 -2.30
N TYR A 663 -17.94 -17.36 -3.19
CA TYR A 663 -17.07 -17.71 -4.31
C TYR A 663 -16.86 -16.52 -5.24
N THR A 664 -17.94 -15.80 -5.57
CA THR A 664 -17.88 -14.63 -6.44
C THR A 664 -17.12 -13.46 -5.83
N LYS A 665 -17.23 -13.27 -4.50
CA LYS A 665 -16.43 -12.30 -3.74
C LYS A 665 -14.93 -12.64 -3.79
N HIS A 666 -14.56 -13.87 -3.43
CA HIS A 666 -13.17 -14.28 -3.23
C HIS A 666 -12.40 -14.60 -4.53
N ILE A 667 -13.08 -14.98 -5.62
CA ILE A 667 -12.38 -15.33 -6.87
C ILE A 667 -11.62 -14.17 -7.50
N MET A 668 -12.03 -12.91 -7.31
CA MET A 668 -11.29 -11.74 -7.82
C MET A 668 -9.90 -11.60 -7.18
N GLU A 669 -9.81 -11.92 -5.89
CA GLU A 669 -8.59 -11.73 -5.10
C GLU A 669 -7.70 -12.96 -5.17
N CYS A 670 -8.34 -14.14 -5.13
CA CYS A 670 -7.67 -15.42 -5.02
C CYS A 670 -7.29 -16.05 -6.36
N CYS A 671 -7.74 -15.49 -7.50
CA CYS A 671 -7.47 -16.04 -8.81
C CYS A 671 -6.89 -15.02 -9.80
N THR A 672 -6.10 -15.50 -10.74
CA THR A 672 -5.65 -14.71 -11.90
C THR A 672 -5.82 -15.57 -13.13
N CYS A 673 -6.83 -15.24 -13.93
CA CYS A 673 -7.29 -16.07 -15.04
C CYS A 673 -6.90 -15.50 -16.40
N TYR A 674 -6.67 -16.38 -17.36
CA TYR A 674 -6.33 -16.07 -18.75
C TYR A 674 -7.26 -16.83 -19.71
N SER A 675 -7.63 -16.17 -20.81
CA SER A 675 -8.57 -16.61 -21.84
C SER A 675 -7.91 -17.13 -23.13
N ASN A 676 -6.64 -17.54 -23.06
CA ASN A 676 -5.94 -18.27 -24.14
C ASN A 676 -6.74 -19.52 -24.58
N SER A 677 -6.28 -20.20 -25.63
CA SER A 677 -6.93 -21.41 -26.21
C SER A 677 -7.37 -22.47 -25.18
N ASN A 678 -6.76 -22.49 -23.98
CA ASN A 678 -7.31 -23.12 -22.78
C ASN A 678 -7.48 -22.10 -21.64
N PHE A 679 -8.69 -22.01 -21.07
CA PHE A 679 -8.95 -21.22 -19.86
C PHE A 679 -8.09 -21.73 -18.70
N SER A 680 -7.24 -20.86 -18.14
CA SER A 680 -6.35 -21.21 -17.05
C SER A 680 -6.33 -20.14 -15.97
N CYS A 681 -6.35 -20.55 -14.71
CA CYS A 681 -6.27 -19.64 -13.56
C CYS A 681 -5.12 -20.03 -12.65
N LYS A 682 -4.39 -19.02 -12.16
CA LYS A 682 -3.40 -19.17 -11.09
C LYS A 682 -4.04 -18.85 -9.74
N GLU A 683 -3.93 -19.78 -8.80
CA GLU A 683 -4.39 -19.64 -7.42
C GLU A 683 -3.40 -18.81 -6.58
N LYS A 684 -3.93 -17.84 -5.83
CA LYS A 684 -3.21 -17.00 -4.86
C LYS A 684 -3.55 -17.36 -3.40
N CYS A 685 -4.73 -17.94 -3.16
CA CYS A 685 -5.20 -18.36 -1.84
C CYS A 685 -5.37 -19.89 -1.74
N PRO A 686 -4.32 -20.69 -2.00
CA PRO A 686 -4.46 -22.15 -2.10
C PRO A 686 -4.97 -22.81 -0.82
N LYS A 687 -4.90 -22.13 0.34
CA LYS A 687 -5.30 -22.66 1.65
C LYS A 687 -6.80 -22.92 1.76
N TYR A 688 -7.62 -22.12 1.09
CA TYR A 688 -9.08 -22.20 1.18
C TYR A 688 -9.82 -21.97 -0.13
N PHE A 689 -9.14 -21.54 -1.20
CA PHE A 689 -9.80 -21.21 -2.47
C PHE A 689 -9.25 -22.02 -3.65
N LYS A 690 -10.14 -22.59 -4.47
CA LYS A 690 -9.80 -23.28 -5.71
C LYS A 690 -10.37 -22.53 -6.92
N CYS A 691 -9.51 -22.14 -7.87
CA CYS A 691 -9.90 -21.29 -9.01
C CYS A 691 -10.54 -22.06 -10.17
N ASN A 692 -10.42 -23.39 -10.17
CA ASN A 692 -10.90 -24.23 -11.25
C ASN A 692 -12.44 -24.10 -11.38
N ASN A 693 -12.92 -23.81 -12.60
CA ASN A 693 -14.34 -23.59 -12.89
C ASN A 693 -15.25 -24.82 -12.64
N LYS A 694 -14.66 -26.01 -12.42
CA LYS A 694 -15.36 -27.20 -11.92
C LYS A 694 -16.03 -26.93 -10.58
N TYR A 695 -15.40 -26.13 -9.71
CA TYR A 695 -15.93 -25.83 -8.38
C TYR A 695 -16.90 -24.64 -8.36
N PHE A 696 -17.22 -24.06 -9.53
CA PHE A 696 -18.15 -22.93 -9.59
C PHE A 696 -19.55 -23.33 -9.07
N PRO A 697 -20.10 -22.63 -8.05
CA PRO A 697 -21.33 -23.07 -7.38
C PRO A 697 -22.57 -23.20 -8.27
N ASN A 698 -22.62 -22.49 -9.42
CA ASN A 698 -23.71 -22.67 -10.40
C ASN A 698 -23.84 -24.12 -10.88
N ASN A 699 -22.73 -24.88 -10.96
CA ASN A 699 -22.79 -26.29 -11.37
C ASN A 699 -23.70 -27.10 -10.41
N LEU A 700 -23.70 -26.76 -9.12
CA LEU A 700 -24.58 -27.37 -8.13
C LEU A 700 -25.98 -26.75 -8.14
N LEU A 701 -26.13 -25.42 -8.28
CA LEU A 701 -27.44 -24.77 -8.35
C LEU A 701 -28.30 -25.34 -9.48
N SER A 702 -27.72 -25.53 -10.68
CA SER A 702 -28.41 -26.15 -11.82
C SER A 702 -28.83 -27.58 -11.52
N ARG A 703 -27.96 -28.37 -10.85
CA ARG A 703 -28.25 -29.76 -10.49
C ARG A 703 -29.36 -29.89 -9.45
N PHE A 704 -29.37 -29.02 -8.44
CA PHE A 704 -30.39 -29.01 -7.37
C PHE A 704 -31.67 -28.27 -7.78
N LYS A 705 -31.78 -27.78 -9.03
CA LYS A 705 -32.95 -27.08 -9.58
C LYS A 705 -33.43 -25.92 -8.68
N CYS A 706 -32.49 -25.14 -8.14
CA CYS A 706 -32.81 -23.92 -7.42
C CYS A 706 -33.37 -22.88 -8.43
N ILE A 707 -34.62 -22.44 -8.26
CA ILE A 707 -35.31 -21.41 -9.08
C ILE A 707 -34.60 -20.05 -8.81
N ASP A 708 -34.16 -19.17 -9.73
CA ASP A 708 -34.70 -18.61 -11.00
C ASP A 708 -33.75 -18.69 -12.23
N GLU A 709 -34.36 -18.58 -13.42
CA GLU A 709 -33.82 -18.69 -14.80
C GLU A 709 -32.71 -17.70 -15.24
N ILE A 710 -31.99 -17.03 -14.33
CA ILE A 710 -30.98 -16.00 -14.70
C ILE A 710 -29.53 -16.55 -14.76
N SER A 711 -29.27 -17.77 -14.28
CA SER A 711 -27.90 -18.20 -13.94
C SER A 711 -27.14 -19.03 -15.01
N ILE A 712 -27.82 -19.56 -16.03
CA ILE A 712 -27.17 -20.44 -17.02
C ILE A 712 -26.35 -19.65 -18.05
N GLU A 713 -26.75 -18.41 -18.37
CA GLU A 713 -26.08 -17.58 -19.39
C GLU A 713 -24.85 -16.79 -18.87
N ASN A 714 -24.48 -16.96 -17.59
CA ASN A 714 -23.46 -16.13 -16.95
C ASN A 714 -22.14 -16.82 -16.60
N LYS A 715 -21.98 -18.15 -16.71
CA LYS A 715 -20.70 -18.81 -16.33
C LYS A 715 -19.54 -18.38 -17.24
N GLU A 716 -19.72 -18.49 -18.56
CA GLU A 716 -18.68 -18.13 -19.53
C GLU A 716 -18.40 -16.63 -19.49
N LYS A 717 -19.44 -15.80 -19.49
CA LYS A 717 -19.34 -14.34 -19.35
C LYS A 717 -18.68 -13.91 -18.04
N PHE A 718 -18.98 -14.60 -16.92
CA PHE A 718 -18.32 -14.36 -15.64
C PHE A 718 -16.82 -14.66 -15.73
N PHE A 719 -16.44 -15.83 -16.24
CA PHE A 719 -15.03 -16.20 -16.37
C PHE A 719 -14.27 -15.38 -17.44
N GLU A 720 -14.95 -14.86 -18.45
CA GLU A 720 -14.41 -13.89 -19.41
C GLU A 720 -14.23 -12.49 -18.78
N ASN A 721 -15.18 -12.04 -17.95
CA ASN A 721 -15.08 -10.75 -17.29
C ASN A 721 -13.90 -10.65 -16.33
N ILE A 722 -13.44 -11.77 -15.80
CA ILE A 722 -12.41 -11.83 -14.76
C ILE A 722 -11.03 -12.21 -15.31
N SER A 723 -10.92 -12.47 -16.61
CA SER A 723 -9.65 -12.77 -17.26
C SER A 723 -8.86 -11.50 -17.57
N VAL A 724 -7.55 -11.55 -17.33
CA VAL A 724 -6.67 -10.37 -17.42
C VAL A 724 -6.38 -10.00 -18.88
N ASP A 725 -6.38 -10.97 -19.78
CA ASP A 725 -6.08 -10.84 -21.21
C ASP A 725 -7.31 -10.49 -22.06
N ARG A 726 -8.48 -10.27 -21.46
CA ARG A 726 -9.72 -9.92 -22.17
C ARG A 726 -9.53 -8.76 -23.16
N ILE A 727 -8.79 -7.73 -22.75
CA ILE A 727 -8.50 -6.56 -23.59
C ILE A 727 -7.64 -6.94 -24.79
N VAL A 728 -6.63 -7.79 -24.59
CA VAL A 728 -5.75 -8.27 -25.66
C VAL A 728 -6.54 -9.11 -26.66
N LYS A 729 -7.37 -10.05 -26.18
CA LYS A 729 -8.25 -10.86 -27.03
C LYS A 729 -9.22 -10.01 -27.84
N TRP A 730 -9.84 -9.01 -27.21
CA TRP A 730 -10.73 -8.07 -27.91
C TRP A 730 -9.99 -7.27 -28.99
N ILE A 731 -8.77 -6.79 -28.70
CA ILE A 731 -7.92 -6.08 -29.68
C ILE A 731 -7.55 -6.99 -30.85
N THR A 732 -7.19 -8.25 -30.60
CA THR A 732 -6.87 -9.22 -31.65
C THR A 732 -8.08 -9.48 -32.55
N VAL A 733 -9.27 -9.69 -31.96
CA VAL A 733 -10.52 -9.88 -32.70
C VAL A 733 -10.87 -8.63 -33.52
N LYS A 734 -10.77 -7.43 -32.94
CA LYS A 734 -11.07 -6.17 -33.64
C LYS A 734 -10.08 -5.87 -34.75
N SER A 735 -8.80 -6.16 -34.55
CA SER A 735 -7.77 -6.03 -35.58
C SER A 735 -8.04 -6.97 -36.76
N TYR A 736 -8.45 -8.22 -36.48
CA TYR A 736 -8.82 -9.19 -37.51
C TYR A 736 -10.12 -8.82 -38.25
N GLU A 737 -11.16 -8.38 -37.53
CA GLU A 737 -12.41 -7.88 -38.13
C GLU A 737 -12.17 -6.67 -39.04
N LYS A 738 -11.30 -5.75 -38.62
CA LYS A 738 -10.89 -4.58 -39.41
C LYS A 738 -10.14 -5.00 -40.68
N TYR A 739 -9.25 -5.98 -40.58
CA TYR A 739 -8.54 -6.55 -41.73
C TYR A 739 -9.49 -7.24 -42.72
N LYS A 740 -10.43 -8.06 -42.24
CA LYS A 740 -11.44 -8.74 -43.07
C LYS A 740 -12.40 -7.75 -43.73
N SER A 741 -12.70 -6.64 -43.07
CA SER A 741 -13.48 -5.52 -43.60
C SER A 741 -12.73 -4.77 -44.71
N SER A 742 -11.43 -4.55 -44.54
CA SER A 742 -10.58 -3.89 -45.56
C SER A 742 -10.36 -4.72 -46.82
N ASN A 743 -10.45 -6.05 -46.75
CA ASN A 743 -10.29 -6.94 -47.91
C ASN A 743 -11.60 -7.32 -48.63
N LYS A 744 -12.72 -6.66 -48.33
CA LYS A 744 -14.00 -6.87 -49.06
C LYS A 744 -14.01 -6.32 -50.49
N SER A 745 -12.88 -5.86 -51.02
CA SER A 745 -12.70 -5.53 -52.44
C SER A 745 -11.94 -6.65 -53.17
N SER A 746 -12.57 -7.81 -53.27
CA SER A 746 -12.36 -8.73 -54.38
C SER A 746 -13.61 -9.60 -54.49
N ASN A 747 -14.38 -9.37 -55.55
CA ASN A 747 -15.40 -10.32 -55.98
C ASN A 747 -14.69 -11.59 -56.41
N ILE A 748 -14.82 -12.65 -55.62
CA ILE A 748 -14.77 -14.01 -56.13
C ILE A 748 -16.03 -14.69 -55.59
N ASP A 749 -17.01 -14.84 -56.47
CA ASP A 749 -18.08 -15.80 -56.25
C ASP A 749 -17.46 -17.20 -56.22
N SER A 750 -17.65 -17.93 -55.13
CA SER A 750 -18.22 -19.28 -55.12
C SER A 750 -17.96 -20.01 -53.80
N HIS A 751 -18.98 -20.76 -53.41
CA HIS A 751 -19.03 -21.81 -52.40
C HIS A 751 -17.70 -22.55 -52.13
N ASP A 752 -17.14 -22.38 -50.92
CA ASP A 752 -17.01 -23.46 -49.93
C ASP A 752 -16.29 -22.92 -48.69
N ALA A 753 -17.01 -22.92 -47.56
CA ALA A 753 -16.50 -22.49 -46.26
C ALA A 753 -16.18 -23.74 -45.42
N SER A 754 -15.19 -24.51 -45.84
CA SER A 754 -14.51 -25.51 -45.02
C SER A 754 -13.16 -25.79 -45.65
N ASP A 755 -12.11 -25.84 -44.83
CA ASP A 755 -10.72 -26.19 -45.18
C ASP A 755 -9.79 -25.08 -45.68
N ILE A 756 -9.40 -24.16 -44.79
CA ILE A 756 -8.00 -23.72 -44.70
C ILE A 756 -7.61 -23.58 -43.22
N THR A 757 -7.32 -24.71 -42.58
CA THR A 757 -6.46 -24.77 -41.40
C THR A 757 -4.99 -24.80 -41.84
N TYR A 758 -4.12 -24.13 -41.06
CA TYR A 758 -2.64 -24.08 -41.16
C TYR A 758 -2.03 -23.20 -42.27
N ASN A 759 -1.97 -21.88 -42.01
CA ASN A 759 -0.81 -21.04 -42.34
C ASN A 759 -0.91 -19.67 -41.61
N GLU A 760 -0.81 -19.69 -40.28
CA GLU A 760 -0.95 -18.49 -39.42
C GLU A 760 0.37 -17.80 -39.03
N SER A 761 1.53 -18.25 -39.51
CA SER A 761 2.84 -17.73 -39.03
C SER A 761 3.49 -16.68 -39.93
N SER A 762 2.99 -16.42 -41.14
CA SER A 762 3.74 -15.64 -42.14
C SER A 762 3.36 -14.16 -42.25
N HIS A 763 2.41 -13.66 -41.45
CA HIS A 763 1.91 -12.28 -41.57
C HIS A 763 1.72 -11.57 -40.23
N ASP A 764 2.65 -11.79 -39.27
CA ASP A 764 2.76 -10.96 -38.07
C ASP A 764 3.64 -9.72 -38.36
N PRO A 765 3.14 -8.49 -38.21
CA PRO A 765 3.95 -7.28 -38.34
C PRO A 765 5.18 -7.25 -37.42
N PHE A 766 5.14 -7.93 -36.26
CA PHE A 766 6.30 -8.06 -35.37
C PHE A 766 7.45 -8.86 -36.01
N TYR A 767 7.13 -9.92 -36.77
CA TYR A 767 8.14 -10.75 -37.42
C TYR A 767 8.88 -9.99 -38.53
N ASN A 768 8.14 -9.16 -39.29
CA ASN A 768 8.73 -8.29 -40.30
C ASN A 768 9.62 -7.20 -39.68
N SER A 769 9.22 -6.62 -38.54
CA SER A 769 10.07 -5.66 -37.81
C SER A 769 11.34 -6.30 -37.26
N ILE A 770 11.26 -7.54 -36.76
CA ILE A 770 12.42 -8.29 -36.25
C ILE A 770 13.45 -8.56 -37.36
N ILE A 771 13.00 -8.97 -38.56
CA ILE A 771 13.89 -9.20 -39.71
C ILE A 771 14.63 -7.91 -40.11
N ILE A 772 13.92 -6.78 -40.14
CA ILE A 772 14.50 -5.48 -40.46
C ILE A 772 15.57 -5.10 -39.42
N CYS A 773 15.29 -5.29 -38.12
CA CYS A 773 16.26 -5.04 -37.05
C CYS A 773 17.53 -5.91 -37.17
N PHE A 774 17.39 -7.20 -37.53
CA PHE A 774 18.54 -8.09 -37.73
C PHE A 774 19.39 -7.70 -38.95
N MET A 775 18.75 -7.23 -40.03
CA MET A 775 19.48 -6.70 -41.20
C MET A 775 20.33 -5.47 -40.84
N PHE A 776 19.79 -4.54 -40.03
CA PHE A 776 20.55 -3.38 -39.57
C PHE A 776 21.70 -3.77 -38.63
N LEU A 777 21.50 -4.73 -37.72
CA LEU A 777 22.56 -5.25 -36.84
C LEU A 777 23.74 -5.85 -37.64
N GLY A 778 23.46 -6.58 -38.72
CA GLY A 778 24.50 -7.10 -39.61
C GLY A 778 25.32 -6.00 -40.28
N ILE A 779 24.66 -4.93 -40.73
CA ILE A 779 25.32 -3.76 -41.34
C ILE A 779 26.24 -3.05 -40.33
N PHE A 780 25.79 -2.85 -39.09
CA PHE A 780 26.61 -2.23 -38.04
C PHE A 780 27.85 -3.07 -37.68
N LEU A 781 27.70 -4.40 -37.63
CA LEU A 781 28.84 -5.31 -37.41
C LEU A 781 29.84 -5.26 -38.57
N PHE A 782 29.35 -5.14 -39.80
CA PHE A 782 30.20 -4.98 -40.98
C PHE A 782 31.02 -3.68 -40.89
N PHE A 783 30.38 -2.54 -40.62
CA PHE A 783 31.08 -1.26 -40.44
C PHE A 783 32.10 -1.26 -39.28
N PHE A 784 31.80 -1.95 -38.18
CA PHE A 784 32.72 -2.09 -37.05
C PHE A 784 34.00 -2.84 -37.42
N ILE A 785 33.90 -3.88 -38.26
CA ILE A 785 35.06 -4.62 -38.76
C ILE A 785 35.91 -3.72 -39.67
N PHE A 786 35.31 -3.01 -40.63
CA PHE A 786 36.06 -2.10 -41.50
C PHE A 786 36.71 -0.93 -40.75
N TYR A 787 36.06 -0.42 -39.70
CA TYR A 787 36.63 0.59 -38.82
C TYR A 787 37.90 0.10 -38.10
N LYS A 788 37.94 -1.16 -37.67
CA LYS A 788 39.09 -1.74 -36.95
C LYS A 788 40.27 -2.08 -37.86
N PHE A 789 40.03 -2.34 -39.15
CA PHE A 789 41.04 -2.85 -40.10
C PHE A 789 41.46 -1.86 -41.22
N THR A 790 40.95 -0.62 -41.22
CA THR A 790 41.33 0.44 -42.17
C THR A 790 42.12 1.54 -41.44
N PRO A 791 43.21 2.12 -41.99
CA PRO A 791 44.09 3.07 -41.28
C PRO A 791 43.50 4.47 -41.09
N LEU A 792 42.16 4.59 -41.02
CA LEU A 792 41.43 5.83 -40.78
C LEU A 792 41.19 6.11 -39.29
N GLY A 793 41.53 5.17 -38.39
CA GLY A 793 41.34 5.31 -36.95
C GLY A 793 42.24 6.34 -36.26
N SER A 794 43.36 6.75 -36.86
CA SER A 794 44.32 7.69 -36.25
C SER A 794 43.95 9.17 -36.41
N LEU A 795 42.94 9.51 -37.22
CA LEU A 795 42.62 10.90 -37.58
C LEU A 795 41.60 11.60 -36.68
N PHE A 796 41.00 10.91 -35.70
CA PHE A 796 39.96 11.48 -34.82
C PHE A 796 40.34 11.61 -33.32
N HIS A 797 41.64 11.58 -32.98
CA HIS A 797 42.08 12.04 -31.66
C HIS A 797 42.38 13.54 -31.68
N THR A 798 41.34 14.36 -31.57
CA THR A 798 41.48 15.77 -31.16
C THR A 798 40.58 16.07 -29.95
N ASN A 799 41.20 16.71 -28.97
CA ASN A 799 40.76 16.94 -27.60
C ASN A 799 39.34 17.53 -27.48
N LYS A 800 38.45 16.85 -26.73
CA LYS A 800 37.28 17.48 -26.09
C LYS A 800 37.18 17.08 -24.62
N LYS A 801 37.19 18.10 -23.76
CA LYS A 801 36.96 18.05 -22.32
C LYS A 801 35.65 17.33 -22.01
N LYS A 802 35.68 16.37 -21.08
CA LYS A 802 34.49 15.79 -20.46
C LYS A 802 33.72 16.89 -19.72
N LYS A 803 32.50 17.19 -20.17
CA LYS A 803 31.43 17.69 -19.30
C LYS A 803 30.55 16.49 -18.99
N GLU A 804 30.47 16.12 -17.72
CA GLU A 804 29.45 15.18 -17.23
C GLU A 804 28.08 15.84 -17.40
N ILE A 805 27.23 15.23 -18.22
CA ILE A 805 25.81 15.52 -18.26
C ILE A 805 25.16 14.45 -17.39
N ASN A 806 24.83 14.82 -16.16
CA ASN A 806 24.06 13.98 -15.26
C ASN A 806 22.58 14.13 -15.65
N TYR A 807 22.05 13.13 -16.35
CA TYR A 807 20.63 13.06 -16.72
C TYR A 807 19.92 12.18 -15.69
N ASN A 808 19.16 12.81 -14.79
CA ASN A 808 18.37 12.11 -13.78
C ASN A 808 16.89 12.45 -14.04
N PRO A 809 16.10 11.59 -14.70
CA PRO A 809 14.68 11.86 -14.87
C PRO A 809 13.90 11.37 -13.64
N SER A 810 13.07 12.28 -13.13
CA SER A 810 11.83 12.05 -12.36
C SER A 810 11.92 11.67 -10.87
N GLU A 811 11.98 12.69 -10.03
CA GLU A 811 11.34 12.67 -8.70
C GLU A 811 10.44 13.93 -8.49
N GLU A 812 10.74 15.05 -9.15
CA GLU A 812 10.01 16.33 -9.03
C GLU A 812 8.54 16.28 -9.48
N GLY A 813 8.19 15.46 -10.48
CA GLY A 813 6.82 15.39 -11.00
C GLY A 813 5.80 14.84 -10.00
N MET A 814 6.23 14.00 -9.04
CA MET A 814 5.33 13.38 -8.05
C MET A 814 4.97 14.35 -6.92
N GLN A 815 5.82 15.34 -6.63
CA GLN A 815 5.60 16.33 -5.57
C GLN A 815 4.52 17.35 -5.95
N GLN A 816 4.51 17.80 -7.21
CA GLN A 816 3.46 18.71 -7.73
C GLN A 816 2.06 18.08 -7.84
N PHE A 817 1.92 16.75 -7.79
CA PHE A 817 0.61 16.08 -7.82
C PHE A 817 -0.13 16.07 -6.49
N LEU A 818 0.59 16.32 -5.39
CA LEU A 818 0.12 16.02 -4.06
C LEU A 818 0.03 17.28 -3.15
N GLU A 819 0.73 18.36 -3.55
CA GLU A 819 0.83 19.62 -2.79
C GLU A 819 -0.37 20.59 -2.93
N GLU A 820 -1.54 20.21 -3.47
CA GLU A 820 -2.59 21.21 -3.81
C GLU A 820 -3.87 21.28 -2.92
N ASP A 821 -4.19 20.28 -2.10
CA ASP A 821 -5.29 20.37 -1.08
C ASP A 821 -5.09 21.37 0.11
N SER A 822 -4.29 22.46 0.02
CA SER A 822 -4.06 23.43 1.14
C SER A 822 -4.85 24.71 1.02
N MET A 823 -5.55 24.94 -0.09
CA MET A 823 -6.18 26.23 -0.33
C MET A 823 -7.70 26.12 -0.44
N TYR A 824 -8.36 26.22 0.73
CA TYR A 824 -9.59 27.00 0.84
C TYR A 824 -9.77 27.69 2.19
N ASP A 825 -10.51 28.79 2.10
CA ASP A 825 -10.56 30.02 2.88
C ASP A 825 -10.85 29.91 4.39
N ASN A 826 -10.11 30.74 5.13
CA ASN A 826 -10.56 31.32 6.39
C ASN A 826 -11.90 32.04 6.16
N VAL A 827 -13.00 31.41 6.51
CA VAL A 827 -14.24 32.14 6.80
C VAL A 827 -13.92 33.06 7.97
N SER A 828 -13.80 34.35 7.67
CA SER A 828 -13.60 35.39 8.68
C SER A 828 -14.69 35.26 9.75
N SER A 829 -14.32 34.87 10.97
CA SER A 829 -15.18 35.16 12.11
C SER A 829 -15.27 36.68 12.19
N HIS A 830 -16.43 37.25 11.87
CA HIS A 830 -16.71 38.66 12.12
C HIS A 830 -16.57 38.92 13.63
N LYS A 831 -15.38 39.36 14.06
CA LYS A 831 -15.24 40.09 15.31
C LYS A 831 -15.99 41.41 15.11
N LYS A 832 -17.25 41.47 15.55
CA LYS A 832 -17.91 42.74 15.84
C LYS A 832 -16.98 43.53 16.76
N ARG A 833 -16.31 44.54 16.20
CA ARG A 833 -15.65 45.59 16.99
C ARG A 833 -16.75 46.33 17.74
N ILE A 834 -16.85 46.10 19.04
CA ILE A 834 -17.56 47.00 19.94
C ILE A 834 -16.81 48.33 19.89
N ARG A 835 -17.49 49.38 19.39
CA ARG A 835 -17.02 50.76 19.49
C ARG A 835 -17.30 51.25 20.89
N LEU A 836 -16.26 51.45 21.69
CA LEU A 836 -16.33 52.27 22.89
C LEU A 836 -15.98 53.70 22.48
N ASN A 837 -16.94 54.61 22.62
CA ASN A 837 -16.71 56.04 22.49
C ASN A 837 -15.92 56.53 23.70
N TYR A 838 -14.79 57.17 23.47
CA TYR A 838 -14.19 58.09 24.44
C TYR A 838 -14.73 59.49 24.14
N HIS A 839 -15.45 60.07 25.09
CA HIS A 839 -15.67 61.51 25.16
C HIS A 839 -14.40 62.18 25.69
N PRO A 840 -13.99 63.33 25.14
CA PRO A 840 -12.88 64.10 25.66
C PRO A 840 -13.37 65.09 26.72
N GLU A 841 -12.75 65.08 27.89
CA GLU A 841 -12.40 66.27 28.69
C GLU A 841 -11.04 66.04 29.36
#